data_AF-Q4A5G5-F1
#
_entry.id   AF-Q4A5G5-F1
#
_cell.length_a   1.000
_cell.length_b   1.000
_cell.length_c   1.000
_cell.angle_alpha   90.00
_cell.angle_beta   90.00
_cell.angle_gamma   90.00
#
_symmetry.space_group_name_H-M   'P 1'
#
loop_
_entity.id
_entity.type
_entity.pdbx_description
1 polymer ?
#
loop_
_entity_poly.entity_id
_entity_poly.type
_entity_poly.pdbx_seq_one_letter_code
_entity_poly.pdbx_strand_id
1 'polypeptide(L)'
;MKRSNNFNYFTAEKDPTVQRKNTLKKVFKWLKILFYTFFFGLTLTGCIQNFVVASSNTVGNGIEFYNSKKDVVPRVNTLDAKETITSYVDANGETQSFTTKELKGNALDTVLLNDRNVLEKLREQSQKNGGNFGEYNSLTSSFYLNVSEEEFSNPDAKIFVNNGKYLFATNGNKTYEFVNEIKPIYVLAPLNNNIVAQISKVTETTTDENGTQSVKDKLYTDEQSQEKRFGIKYVSGLARINDYSSDAYVAKPTLKYSRDVLQLYYNYEFGPSSEFYKQLGSDVSEFLKSKIDSIQDKTIVGTGNNSPLFYLTPKQYSLVNYYSNRMKVILSNLGWYKKETVENFAIDFSSSKNFLVDDALKYNADSNILDTRTDEKELLGSGGTVQNPVTDWGQSWQYGPFYGLIVYPFSALINAITNSLPSLDGWSSIIAILVLVLLTRLFSLFITFKATIVQSAQEDLRVKKAAIENKYKGFENNKQMKMRKQKEIADLYKKNNINVLDGFLPQLVAMPIFFAMWRAIQAVPSIKATTWLGINFGATSWREVIAGNFIYLWIIIVVVIIQFTSQLIPHWLNKKRLKERTTVAEVQALKKSERYQTIFIIVFTFMAIIFTAGVQVYWLFTGIWQTFQVIGLHKLRKTQWFKNKYSRKKPA
;
A
#
# COMPACT_ATOMS: atom_id res chain seq x y z
N MET A 1 -49.47 -28.88 63.53
CA MET A 1 -50.30 -28.02 62.65
C MET A 1 -49.50 -27.66 61.40
N LYS A 2 -49.91 -28.14 60.21
CA LYS A 2 -49.35 -27.70 58.93
C LYS A 2 -49.93 -26.33 58.58
N ARG A 3 -49.09 -25.29 58.56
CA ARG A 3 -49.50 -23.91 58.23
C ARG A 3 -49.93 -23.87 56.75
N SER A 4 -51.12 -23.35 56.48
CA SER A 4 -51.69 -23.23 55.13
C SER A 4 -50.82 -22.35 54.22
N ASN A 5 -50.63 -22.78 52.96
CA ASN A 5 -49.87 -22.05 51.94
C ASN A 5 -50.46 -20.67 51.61
N ASN A 6 -51.69 -20.38 52.03
CA ASN A 6 -52.40 -19.13 51.79
C ASN A 6 -51.87 -17.95 52.64
N PHE A 7 -50.92 -18.19 53.56
CA PHE A 7 -50.30 -17.15 54.40
C PHE A 7 -48.84 -16.83 54.02
N ASN A 8 -48.32 -17.37 52.91
CA ASN A 8 -46.95 -17.12 52.45
C ASN A 8 -46.71 -15.69 51.91
N TYR A 9 -47.75 -14.85 51.83
CA TYR A 9 -47.68 -13.43 51.43
C TYR A 9 -46.81 -12.59 52.39
N PHE A 10 -46.72 -12.98 53.67
CA PHE A 10 -46.00 -12.19 54.69
C PHE A 10 -44.50 -12.47 54.77
N THR A 11 -43.96 -13.33 53.90
CA THR A 11 -42.51 -13.52 53.74
C THR A 11 -42.09 -12.96 52.40
N ALA A 12 -41.30 -11.87 52.40
CA ALA A 12 -40.83 -11.18 51.20
C ALA A 12 -40.12 -12.09 50.16
N GLU A 13 -39.63 -13.27 50.56
CA GLU A 13 -39.01 -14.26 49.67
C GLU A 13 -40.00 -15.13 48.86
N LYS A 14 -41.28 -15.19 49.24
CA LYS A 14 -42.31 -16.05 48.60
C LYS A 14 -43.37 -15.28 47.82
N ASP A 15 -43.27 -13.95 47.74
CA ASP A 15 -44.13 -13.13 46.88
C ASP A 15 -43.85 -13.43 45.39
N PRO A 16 -44.86 -13.86 44.60
CA PRO A 16 -44.71 -14.17 43.18
C PRO A 16 -44.12 -13.01 42.36
N THR A 17 -44.40 -11.76 42.73
CA THR A 17 -43.91 -10.57 42.03
C THR A 17 -42.42 -10.32 42.31
N VAL A 18 -41.97 -10.57 43.55
CA VAL A 18 -40.57 -10.50 43.96
C VAL A 18 -39.78 -11.66 43.37
N GLN A 19 -40.35 -12.87 43.34
CA GLN A 19 -39.76 -14.03 42.68
C GLN A 19 -39.63 -13.82 41.17
N ARG A 20 -40.67 -13.33 40.48
CA ARG A 20 -40.62 -12.99 39.05
C ARG A 20 -39.58 -11.92 38.75
N LYS A 21 -39.48 -10.86 39.58
CA LYS A 21 -38.40 -9.85 39.46
C LYS A 21 -37.01 -10.46 39.67
N ASN A 22 -36.85 -11.39 40.60
CA ASN A 22 -35.56 -12.06 40.83
C ASN A 22 -35.20 -13.07 39.73
N THR A 23 -36.16 -13.81 39.17
CA THR A 23 -35.93 -14.66 37.99
C THR A 23 -35.60 -13.80 36.77
N LEU A 24 -36.32 -12.70 36.53
CA LEU A 24 -35.99 -11.74 35.47
C LEU A 24 -34.55 -11.23 35.63
N LYS A 25 -34.17 -10.81 36.84
CA LYS A 25 -32.79 -10.35 37.12
C LYS A 25 -31.75 -11.45 36.85
N LYS A 26 -32.04 -12.71 37.19
CA LYS A 26 -31.16 -13.85 36.86
C LYS A 26 -31.07 -14.08 35.36
N VAL A 27 -32.19 -14.03 34.63
CA VAL A 27 -32.23 -14.16 33.16
C VAL A 27 -31.46 -13.02 32.50
N PHE A 28 -31.70 -11.77 32.89
CA PHE A 28 -30.93 -10.62 32.40
C PHE A 28 -29.44 -10.71 32.75
N LYS A 29 -29.08 -11.27 33.91
CA LYS A 29 -27.68 -11.54 34.26
C LYS A 29 -27.06 -12.56 33.32
N TRP A 30 -27.74 -13.67 33.03
CA TRP A 30 -27.26 -14.69 32.10
C TRP A 30 -27.19 -14.18 30.66
N LEU A 31 -28.20 -13.43 30.19
CA LEU A 31 -28.17 -12.76 28.90
C LEU A 31 -26.98 -11.80 28.78
N LYS A 32 -26.70 -11.03 29.83
CA LYS A 32 -25.55 -10.12 29.88
C LYS A 32 -24.22 -10.87 29.83
N ILE A 33 -24.09 -11.99 30.55
CA ILE A 33 -22.90 -12.86 30.50
C ILE A 33 -22.74 -13.43 29.09
N LEU A 34 -23.79 -14.02 28.53
CA LEU A 34 -23.78 -14.60 27.19
C LEU A 34 -23.42 -13.55 26.13
N PHE A 35 -24.00 -12.35 26.23
CA PHE A 35 -23.65 -11.21 25.38
C PHE A 35 -22.17 -10.85 25.48
N TYR A 36 -21.62 -10.71 26.70
CA TYR A 36 -20.20 -10.41 26.87
C TYR A 36 -19.28 -11.53 26.37
N THR A 37 -19.61 -12.78 26.64
CA THR A 37 -18.83 -13.92 26.17
C THR A 37 -18.87 -14.03 24.65
N PHE A 38 -20.04 -13.83 24.04
CA PHE A 38 -20.20 -13.82 22.59
C PHE A 38 -19.40 -12.70 21.94
N PHE A 39 -19.58 -11.45 22.41
CA PHE A 39 -18.84 -10.31 21.90
C PHE A 39 -17.34 -10.54 22.08
N PHE A 40 -16.89 -10.97 23.26
CA PHE A 40 -15.48 -11.27 23.52
C PHE A 40 -14.93 -12.33 22.56
N GLY A 41 -15.63 -13.44 22.35
CA GLY A 41 -15.24 -14.46 21.38
C GLY A 41 -15.16 -13.90 19.95
N LEU A 42 -16.14 -13.09 19.55
CA LEU A 42 -16.15 -12.40 18.27
C LEU A 42 -14.99 -11.39 18.15
N THR A 43 -14.62 -10.71 19.24
CA THR A 43 -13.48 -9.80 19.26
C THR A 43 -12.18 -10.55 19.04
N LEU A 44 -11.96 -11.66 19.77
CA LEU A 44 -10.72 -12.43 19.71
C LEU A 44 -10.53 -13.09 18.35
N THR A 45 -11.60 -13.67 17.81
CA THR A 45 -11.59 -14.24 16.46
C THR A 45 -11.32 -13.17 15.42
N GLY A 46 -11.98 -12.00 15.51
CA GLY A 46 -11.72 -10.86 14.63
C GLY A 46 -10.27 -10.35 14.68
N CYS A 47 -9.69 -10.26 15.88
CA CYS A 47 -8.28 -9.89 16.06
C CYS A 47 -7.36 -10.84 15.28
N ILE A 48 -7.52 -12.15 15.45
CA ILE A 48 -6.69 -13.16 14.78
C ILE A 48 -6.92 -13.13 13.27
N GLN A 49 -8.18 -13.09 12.83
CA GLN A 49 -8.54 -13.09 11.42
C GLN A 49 -7.95 -11.89 10.67
N ASN A 50 -7.91 -10.71 11.28
CA ASN A 50 -7.32 -9.54 10.63
C ASN A 50 -5.81 -9.66 10.37
N PHE A 51 -5.10 -10.57 11.06
CA PHE A 51 -3.69 -10.84 10.76
C PHE A 51 -3.51 -11.95 9.72
N VAL A 52 -4.53 -12.78 9.46
CA VAL A 52 -4.44 -13.92 8.53
C VAL A 52 -5.04 -13.58 7.16
N VAL A 53 -6.09 -12.77 7.11
CA VAL A 53 -6.75 -12.40 5.85
C VAL A 53 -5.86 -11.43 5.09
N ALA A 54 -5.37 -11.85 3.92
CA ALA A 54 -4.54 -11.03 3.05
C ALA A 54 -5.19 -9.66 2.76
N SER A 55 -4.39 -8.60 2.89
CA SER A 55 -4.79 -7.23 2.60
C SER A 55 -3.78 -6.59 1.67
N SER A 56 -4.26 -5.65 0.85
CA SER A 56 -3.40 -4.81 0.03
C SER A 56 -3.89 -3.36 0.13
N ASN A 57 -2.94 -2.43 0.03
CA ASN A 57 -3.23 -0.99 0.04
C ASN A 57 -3.61 -0.46 -1.34
N THR A 58 -3.45 -1.27 -2.40
CA THR A 58 -3.83 -0.90 -3.76
C THR A 58 -5.24 -1.40 -4.07
N VAL A 59 -5.96 -0.65 -4.91
CA VAL A 59 -7.25 -1.05 -5.47
C VAL A 59 -7.08 -2.24 -6.40
N GLY A 60 -8.08 -3.12 -6.44
CA GLY A 60 -8.07 -4.32 -7.27
C GLY A 60 -7.34 -5.51 -6.65
N ASN A 61 -6.89 -5.40 -5.39
CA ASN A 61 -6.06 -6.40 -4.71
C ASN A 61 -6.49 -6.66 -3.26
N GLY A 62 -6.29 -7.90 -2.80
CA GLY A 62 -6.69 -8.35 -1.48
C GLY A 62 -8.21 -8.39 -1.32
N ILE A 63 -8.70 -8.51 -0.08
CA ILE A 63 -10.13 -8.38 0.18
C ILE A 63 -10.59 -6.94 -0.02
N GLU A 64 -11.69 -6.78 -0.74
CA GLU A 64 -12.30 -5.49 -1.00
C GLU A 64 -13.82 -5.54 -0.84
N PHE A 65 -14.40 -4.51 -0.21
CA PHE A 65 -15.84 -4.42 0.00
C PHE A 65 -16.48 -3.50 -1.02
N TYR A 66 -17.45 -4.04 -1.75
CA TYR A 66 -18.20 -3.37 -2.80
C TYR A 66 -19.70 -3.34 -2.45
N ASN A 67 -20.45 -2.40 -3.04
CA ASN A 67 -21.90 -2.36 -2.90
C ASN A 67 -22.61 -3.42 -3.76
N SER A 68 -22.01 -3.79 -4.89
CA SER A 68 -22.53 -4.81 -5.79
C SER A 68 -21.42 -5.41 -6.64
N LYS A 69 -21.71 -6.54 -7.32
CA LYS A 69 -20.80 -7.13 -8.32
C LYS A 69 -20.47 -6.18 -9.48
N LYS A 70 -21.36 -5.21 -9.77
CA LYS A 70 -21.17 -4.22 -10.83
C LYS A 70 -20.19 -3.11 -10.45
N ASP A 71 -19.84 -3.00 -9.17
CA ASP A 71 -18.91 -1.99 -8.68
C ASP A 71 -17.50 -2.56 -8.51
N VAL A 72 -17.29 -3.86 -8.74
CA VAL A 72 -15.97 -4.48 -8.70
C VAL A 72 -15.08 -3.84 -9.76
N VAL A 73 -13.87 -3.44 -9.36
CA VAL A 73 -12.89 -2.77 -10.23
C VAL A 73 -11.62 -3.61 -10.35
N PRO A 74 -10.88 -3.51 -11.46
CA PRO A 74 -9.59 -4.20 -11.60
C PRO A 74 -8.48 -3.41 -10.91
N ARG A 75 -7.29 -4.02 -10.81
CA ARG A 75 -6.07 -3.27 -10.52
C ARG A 75 -5.66 -2.46 -11.74
N VAL A 76 -5.40 -1.18 -11.54
CA VAL A 76 -4.89 -0.25 -12.56
C VAL A 76 -3.53 0.26 -12.09
N ASN A 77 -2.51 0.16 -12.95
CA ASN A 77 -1.18 0.69 -12.71
C ASN A 77 -1.03 2.00 -13.47
N THR A 78 -0.79 3.10 -12.76
CA THR A 78 -0.54 4.40 -13.41
C THR A 78 0.90 4.50 -13.89
N LEU A 79 1.07 4.95 -15.12
CA LEU A 79 2.34 5.30 -15.75
C LEU A 79 2.37 6.81 -15.99
N ASP A 80 3.29 7.51 -15.32
CA ASP A 80 3.55 8.93 -15.54
C ASP A 80 4.73 9.11 -16.50
N ALA A 81 4.69 10.19 -17.29
CA ALA A 81 5.82 10.58 -18.13
C ALA A 81 6.86 11.37 -17.32
N LYS A 82 8.13 11.03 -17.51
CA LYS A 82 9.26 11.79 -16.98
C LYS A 82 10.17 12.23 -18.12
N GLU A 83 10.45 13.52 -18.19
CA GLU A 83 11.46 14.06 -19.11
C GLU A 83 12.87 13.71 -18.65
N THR A 84 13.70 13.31 -19.60
CA THR A 84 15.12 13.00 -19.40
C THR A 84 15.94 13.76 -20.42
N ILE A 85 16.93 14.52 -19.96
CA ILE A 85 17.87 15.23 -20.82
C ILE A 85 19.16 14.41 -20.87
N THR A 86 19.59 14.05 -22.08
CA THR A 86 20.85 13.35 -22.30
C THR A 86 21.80 14.28 -23.04
N SER A 87 22.98 14.50 -22.45
CA SER A 87 24.04 15.31 -23.05
C SER A 87 25.07 14.42 -23.74
N TYR A 88 25.61 14.90 -24.86
CA TYR A 88 26.66 14.24 -25.62
C TYR A 88 27.61 15.29 -26.23
N VAL A 89 28.83 14.86 -26.54
CA VAL A 89 29.81 15.69 -27.23
C VAL A 89 29.67 15.47 -28.73
N ASP A 90 29.50 16.53 -29.50
CA ASP A 90 29.36 16.46 -30.95
C ASP A 90 30.71 16.34 -31.69
N ALA A 91 30.65 16.34 -33.02
CA ALA A 91 31.81 16.24 -33.90
C ALA A 91 32.84 17.37 -33.72
N ASN A 92 32.40 18.52 -33.19
CA ASN A 92 33.21 19.71 -32.99
C ASN A 92 33.79 19.80 -31.58
N GLY A 93 33.43 18.87 -30.68
CA GLY A 93 33.82 18.90 -29.29
C GLY A 93 32.89 19.74 -28.41
N GLU A 94 31.76 20.20 -28.95
CA GLU A 94 30.77 20.98 -28.20
C GLU A 94 29.77 20.05 -27.52
N THR A 95 29.30 20.45 -26.33
CA THR A 95 28.28 19.69 -25.60
C THR A 95 26.90 20.04 -26.15
N GLN A 96 26.23 19.05 -26.71
CA GLN A 96 24.84 19.10 -27.16
C GLN A 96 23.96 18.27 -26.23
N SER A 97 22.66 18.52 -26.24
CA SER A 97 21.70 17.72 -25.47
C SER A 97 20.45 17.44 -26.29
N PHE A 98 19.83 16.30 -26.03
CA PHE A 98 18.49 15.99 -26.51
C PHE A 98 17.59 15.58 -25.34
N THR A 99 16.31 15.90 -25.45
CA THR A 99 15.30 15.54 -24.46
C THR A 99 14.51 14.34 -24.96
N THR A 100 14.24 13.40 -24.07
CA THR A 100 13.33 12.27 -24.30
C THR A 100 12.32 12.18 -23.17
N LYS A 101 11.24 11.43 -23.39
CA LYS A 101 10.25 11.11 -22.35
C LYS A 101 10.28 9.62 -22.08
N GLU A 102 10.32 9.25 -20.80
CA GLU A 102 10.24 7.86 -20.35
C GLU A 102 9.03 7.64 -19.44
N LEU A 103 8.43 6.45 -19.49
CA LEU A 103 7.32 6.08 -18.61
C LEU A 103 7.84 5.51 -17.28
N LYS A 104 7.23 5.94 -16.17
CA LYS A 104 7.49 5.39 -14.82
C LYS A 104 6.20 5.03 -14.12
N GLY A 105 6.21 3.87 -13.46
CA GLY A 105 5.10 3.45 -12.62
C GLY A 105 4.97 4.34 -11.39
N ASN A 106 3.78 4.87 -11.15
CA ASN A 106 3.45 5.63 -9.95
C ASN A 106 2.79 4.70 -8.92
N ALA A 107 3.56 4.30 -7.90
CA ALA A 107 3.06 3.42 -6.85
C ALA A 107 2.09 4.11 -5.87
N LEU A 108 2.06 5.44 -5.85
CA LEU A 108 1.19 6.23 -4.97
C LEU A 108 -0.15 6.57 -5.62
N ASP A 109 -0.20 6.60 -6.95
CA ASP A 109 -1.46 6.75 -7.65
C ASP A 109 -2.18 5.40 -7.70
N THR A 110 -3.22 5.30 -6.89
CA THR A 110 -4.09 4.13 -6.85
C THR A 110 -5.40 4.50 -7.51
N VAL A 111 -5.55 4.18 -8.78
CA VAL A 111 -6.73 4.56 -9.56
C VAL A 111 -7.94 3.74 -9.13
N LEU A 112 -9.05 4.43 -8.89
CA LEU A 112 -10.37 3.84 -8.78
C LEU A 112 -11.15 4.08 -10.08
N LEU A 113 -11.41 2.99 -10.82
CA LEU A 113 -12.17 3.02 -12.06
C LEU A 113 -13.68 3.03 -11.76
N ASN A 114 -14.27 4.22 -11.69
CA ASN A 114 -15.70 4.40 -11.37
C ASN A 114 -16.62 4.46 -12.60
N ASP A 115 -16.08 4.49 -13.82
CA ASP A 115 -16.90 4.52 -15.03
C ASP A 115 -17.55 3.15 -15.26
N ARG A 116 -18.89 3.11 -15.11
CA ARG A 116 -19.69 1.90 -15.29
C ARG A 116 -19.64 1.36 -16.71
N ASN A 117 -19.58 2.22 -17.71
CA ASN A 117 -19.51 1.81 -19.12
C ASN A 117 -18.17 1.12 -19.40
N VAL A 118 -17.08 1.67 -18.86
CA VAL A 118 -15.75 1.04 -18.98
C VAL A 118 -15.75 -0.31 -18.24
N LEU A 119 -16.26 -0.37 -17.01
CA LEU A 119 -16.34 -1.63 -16.26
C LEU A 119 -17.19 -2.69 -16.95
N GLU A 120 -18.29 -2.33 -17.61
CA GLU A 120 -19.09 -3.25 -18.41
C GLU A 120 -18.30 -3.78 -19.61
N LYS A 121 -17.61 -2.91 -20.36
CA LYS A 121 -16.74 -3.34 -21.46
C LYS A 121 -15.59 -4.24 -21.01
N LEU A 122 -15.00 -3.98 -19.84
CA LEU A 122 -13.97 -4.86 -19.27
C LEU A 122 -14.52 -6.25 -18.92
N ARG A 123 -15.76 -6.33 -18.42
CA ARG A 123 -16.43 -7.61 -18.16
C ARG A 123 -16.70 -8.36 -19.45
N GLU A 124 -17.22 -7.68 -20.47
CA GLU A 124 -17.45 -8.27 -21.79
C GLU A 124 -16.13 -8.78 -22.40
N GLN A 125 -15.05 -7.99 -22.34
CA GLN A 125 -13.72 -8.40 -22.80
C GLN A 125 -13.21 -9.63 -22.03
N SER A 126 -13.37 -9.66 -20.70
CA SER A 126 -12.97 -10.81 -19.88
C SER A 126 -13.76 -12.07 -20.25
N GLN A 127 -15.07 -11.95 -20.46
CA GLN A 127 -15.95 -13.06 -20.85
C GLN A 127 -15.62 -13.57 -22.26
N LYS A 128 -15.41 -12.67 -23.23
CA LYS A 128 -14.97 -13.02 -24.59
C LYS A 128 -13.65 -13.79 -24.56
N ASN A 129 -12.76 -13.42 -23.64
CA ASN A 129 -11.48 -14.09 -23.41
C ASN A 129 -11.60 -15.39 -22.58
N GLY A 130 -12.81 -15.84 -22.25
CA GLY A 130 -13.06 -17.08 -21.49
C GLY A 130 -12.73 -17.01 -20.00
N GLY A 131 -12.54 -15.80 -19.45
CA GLY A 131 -12.34 -15.53 -18.02
C GLY A 131 -13.57 -14.93 -17.35
N ASN A 132 -13.49 -14.71 -16.04
CA ASN A 132 -14.56 -14.11 -15.25
C ASN A 132 -14.05 -12.90 -14.46
N PHE A 133 -14.63 -11.73 -14.75
CA PHE A 133 -14.24 -10.49 -14.10
C PHE A 133 -14.73 -10.46 -12.64
N GLY A 134 -13.84 -10.14 -11.70
CA GLY A 134 -14.18 -10.09 -10.28
C GLY A 134 -14.39 -11.47 -9.64
N GLU A 135 -13.77 -12.50 -10.20
CA GLU A 135 -13.77 -13.85 -9.62
C GLU A 135 -12.99 -13.86 -8.29
N TYR A 136 -13.43 -14.71 -7.36
CA TYR A 136 -12.73 -14.92 -6.09
C TYR A 136 -11.33 -15.50 -6.37
N ASN A 137 -10.32 -15.04 -5.63
CA ASN A 137 -8.93 -15.49 -5.78
C ASN A 137 -8.36 -15.26 -7.21
N SER A 138 -8.77 -14.18 -7.86
CA SER A 138 -8.29 -13.80 -9.20
C SER A 138 -7.25 -12.68 -9.13
N LEU A 139 -6.37 -12.62 -10.12
CA LEU A 139 -5.47 -11.49 -10.35
C LEU A 139 -6.01 -10.70 -11.52
N THR A 140 -6.06 -9.38 -11.37
CA THR A 140 -6.42 -8.46 -12.44
C THR A 140 -5.26 -7.50 -12.66
N SER A 141 -5.13 -7.02 -13.89
CA SER A 141 -4.12 -6.03 -14.24
C SER A 141 -4.60 -5.20 -15.40
N SER A 142 -4.35 -3.90 -15.29
CA SER A 142 -4.52 -2.91 -16.35
C SER A 142 -3.53 -1.78 -16.14
N PHE A 143 -3.38 -0.94 -17.16
CA PHE A 143 -2.48 0.20 -17.13
C PHE A 143 -3.24 1.48 -17.49
N TYR A 144 -2.86 2.59 -16.88
CA TYR A 144 -3.33 3.93 -17.20
C TYR A 144 -2.12 4.80 -17.52
N LEU A 145 -2.16 5.54 -18.62
CA LEU A 145 -1.11 6.50 -18.99
C LEU A 145 -1.59 7.89 -18.59
N ASN A 146 -0.97 8.43 -17.55
CA ASN A 146 -1.22 9.78 -17.08
C ASN A 146 -0.20 10.72 -17.72
N VAL A 147 -0.42 10.99 -19.00
CA VAL A 147 0.47 11.79 -19.85
C VAL A 147 -0.33 12.93 -20.50
N SER A 148 0.35 13.99 -20.93
CA SER A 148 -0.31 15.15 -21.56
C SER A 148 -0.64 14.92 -23.04
N GLU A 149 -0.15 13.83 -23.63
CA GLU A 149 -0.27 13.54 -25.06
C GLU A 149 -1.62 12.87 -25.33
N GLU A 150 -2.52 13.56 -26.03
CA GLU A 150 -3.91 13.12 -26.28
C GLU A 150 -4.00 11.75 -26.99
N GLU A 151 -3.00 11.38 -27.79
CA GLU A 151 -2.96 10.06 -28.46
C GLU A 151 -2.83 8.90 -27.47
N PHE A 152 -2.16 9.14 -26.33
CA PHE A 152 -1.87 8.11 -25.33
C PHE A 152 -2.68 8.28 -24.04
N SER A 153 -3.17 9.50 -23.79
CA SER A 153 -3.91 9.86 -22.59
C SER A 153 -5.40 9.68 -22.82
N ASN A 154 -6.03 8.87 -21.96
CA ASN A 154 -7.48 8.82 -21.85
C ASN A 154 -7.89 9.14 -20.40
N PRO A 155 -7.98 10.45 -20.05
CA PRO A 155 -8.27 10.86 -18.68
C PRO A 155 -9.67 10.43 -18.22
N ASP A 156 -10.62 10.32 -19.15
CA ASP A 156 -12.00 9.92 -18.85
C ASP A 156 -12.10 8.44 -18.50
N ALA A 157 -11.40 7.58 -19.25
CA ALA A 157 -11.42 6.15 -19.01
C ALA A 157 -10.54 5.73 -17.82
N LYS A 158 -9.49 6.51 -17.48
CA LYS A 158 -8.47 6.15 -16.48
C LYS A 158 -7.92 4.72 -16.66
N ILE A 159 -7.87 4.28 -17.92
CA ILE A 159 -7.33 3.00 -18.36
C ILE A 159 -6.90 3.18 -19.82
N PHE A 160 -5.82 2.52 -20.20
CA PHE A 160 -5.33 2.56 -21.57
C PHE A 160 -6.28 1.79 -22.49
N VAL A 161 -6.69 2.46 -23.56
CA VAL A 161 -7.58 1.93 -24.59
C VAL A 161 -6.98 2.26 -25.95
N ASN A 162 -6.98 1.27 -26.85
CA ASN A 162 -6.58 1.46 -28.23
C ASN A 162 -7.49 0.62 -29.12
N ASN A 163 -7.94 1.19 -30.25
CA ASN A 163 -8.88 0.55 -31.19
C ASN A 163 -10.12 -0.08 -30.50
N GLY A 164 -10.64 0.60 -29.47
CA GLY A 164 -11.81 0.14 -28.71
C GLY A 164 -11.57 -1.04 -27.76
N LYS A 165 -10.33 -1.52 -27.62
CA LYS A 165 -9.93 -2.58 -26.68
C LYS A 165 -9.14 -2.00 -25.52
N TYR A 166 -9.31 -2.58 -24.34
CA TYR A 166 -8.64 -2.12 -23.12
C TYR A 166 -7.42 -2.98 -22.83
N LEU A 167 -6.30 -2.36 -22.47
CA LEU A 167 -5.12 -3.08 -21.99
C LEU A 167 -5.38 -3.61 -20.59
N PHE A 168 -6.06 -4.75 -20.56
CA PHE A 168 -6.60 -5.39 -19.38
C PHE A 168 -6.56 -6.91 -19.53
N ALA A 169 -6.14 -7.59 -18.48
CA ALA A 169 -6.17 -9.04 -18.40
C ALA A 169 -6.50 -9.52 -16.98
N THR A 170 -6.98 -10.76 -16.93
CA THR A 170 -7.10 -11.54 -15.70
C THR A 170 -6.29 -12.82 -15.83
N ASN A 171 -5.84 -13.39 -14.71
CA ASN A 171 -5.18 -14.70 -14.73
C ASN A 171 -6.11 -15.86 -15.14
N GLY A 172 -7.43 -15.66 -15.09
CA GLY A 172 -8.43 -16.64 -15.53
C GLY A 172 -8.74 -16.62 -17.04
N ASN A 173 -8.21 -15.65 -17.80
CA ASN A 173 -8.44 -15.58 -19.25
C ASN A 173 -7.81 -16.78 -19.97
N LYS A 174 -8.55 -17.36 -20.92
CA LYS A 174 -8.11 -18.47 -21.79
C LYS A 174 -7.52 -17.99 -23.11
N THR A 175 -7.91 -16.80 -23.57
CA THR A 175 -7.35 -16.14 -24.75
C THR A 175 -7.01 -14.68 -24.42
N TYR A 176 -6.24 -14.04 -25.29
CA TYR A 176 -5.95 -12.61 -25.23
C TYR A 176 -5.79 -12.06 -26.64
N GLU A 177 -6.50 -10.99 -26.95
CA GLU A 177 -6.37 -10.23 -28.18
C GLU A 177 -5.49 -9.00 -27.92
N PHE A 178 -4.53 -8.74 -28.81
CA PHE A 178 -3.70 -7.55 -28.70
C PHE A 178 -4.53 -6.28 -28.85
N VAL A 179 -4.21 -5.31 -28.00
CA VAL A 179 -4.75 -3.96 -27.95
C VAL A 179 -3.90 -3.05 -28.82
N ASN A 180 -2.56 -3.15 -28.70
CA ASN A 180 -1.64 -2.45 -29.57
C ASN A 180 -1.33 -3.24 -30.84
N GLU A 181 -0.97 -2.54 -31.91
CA GLU A 181 -0.34 -3.13 -33.08
C GLU A 181 1.05 -3.67 -32.67
N ILE A 182 1.22 -4.99 -32.68
CA ILE A 182 2.50 -5.58 -32.27
C ILE A 182 3.48 -5.58 -33.44
N LYS A 183 4.64 -4.96 -33.22
CA LYS A 183 5.76 -4.93 -34.17
C LYS A 183 6.96 -5.68 -33.61
N PRO A 184 7.82 -6.29 -34.45
CA PRO A 184 9.09 -6.81 -33.98
C PRO A 184 9.90 -5.69 -33.29
N ILE A 185 10.35 -5.93 -32.07
CA ILE A 185 11.28 -5.03 -31.37
C ILE A 185 12.65 -5.70 -31.37
N TYR A 186 13.62 -5.04 -31.99
CA TYR A 186 15.02 -5.44 -31.99
C TYR A 186 15.77 -4.65 -30.92
N VAL A 187 16.42 -5.37 -30.02
CA VAL A 187 17.34 -4.82 -29.02
C VAL A 187 18.72 -5.42 -29.23
N LEU A 188 19.77 -4.83 -28.67
CA LEU A 188 21.10 -5.45 -28.73
C LEU A 188 21.11 -6.76 -27.92
N ALA A 189 21.58 -7.84 -28.53
CA ALA A 189 21.52 -9.18 -27.92
C ALA A 189 22.50 -9.32 -26.75
N PRO A 190 22.14 -9.99 -25.64
CA PRO A 190 23.10 -10.44 -24.62
C PRO A 190 23.87 -11.69 -25.10
N LEU A 191 25.13 -11.86 -24.68
CA LEU A 191 25.97 -13.04 -24.98
C LEU A 191 26.11 -13.96 -23.74
N ASN A 192 26.13 -15.29 -23.92
CA ASN A 192 26.51 -16.36 -22.96
C ASN A 192 26.34 -16.11 -21.43
N ASN A 193 25.14 -15.81 -20.92
CA ASN A 193 24.88 -15.50 -19.49
C ASN A 193 25.78 -14.41 -18.86
N ASN A 194 26.63 -13.78 -19.66
CA ASN A 194 27.60 -12.74 -19.36
C ASN A 194 27.52 -11.77 -20.54
N ILE A 195 26.77 -10.69 -20.36
CA ILE A 195 26.49 -9.72 -21.41
C ILE A 195 27.80 -9.21 -22.02
N VAL A 196 28.13 -9.66 -23.22
CA VAL A 196 29.19 -9.04 -24.04
C VAL A 196 28.54 -8.39 -25.23
N ALA A 197 28.05 -7.16 -25.04
CA ALA A 197 27.21 -6.52 -26.03
C ALA A 197 27.23 -5.00 -25.95
N GLN A 198 28.41 -4.44 -26.25
CA GLN A 198 28.61 -3.01 -26.32
C GLN A 198 28.99 -2.66 -27.76
N ILE A 199 28.27 -1.70 -28.36
CA ILE A 199 28.71 -1.02 -29.58
C ILE A 199 30.10 -0.46 -29.29
N SER A 200 31.13 -1.14 -29.77
CA SER A 200 32.50 -0.76 -29.47
C SER A 200 32.94 0.28 -30.47
N LYS A 201 33.16 1.51 -29.98
CA LYS A 201 33.77 2.59 -30.75
C LYS A 201 35.28 2.38 -30.86
N VAL A 202 35.90 2.93 -31.89
CA VAL A 202 37.37 2.91 -32.00
C VAL A 202 37.96 3.91 -31.02
N THR A 203 38.92 3.49 -30.22
CA THR A 203 39.70 4.36 -29.34
C THR A 203 41.13 4.49 -29.87
N GLU A 204 41.71 5.68 -29.72
CA GLU A 204 43.09 6.00 -30.02
C GLU A 204 43.82 6.27 -28.70
N THR A 205 44.96 5.62 -28.49
CA THR A 205 45.78 5.81 -27.30
C THR A 205 46.95 6.72 -27.67
N THR A 206 47.01 7.90 -27.06
CA THR A 206 48.13 8.83 -27.19
C THR A 206 48.94 8.84 -25.90
N THR A 207 50.23 8.54 -25.99
CA THR A 207 51.16 8.61 -24.85
C THR A 207 51.83 9.97 -24.86
N ASP A 208 51.77 10.71 -23.75
CA ASP A 208 52.49 11.97 -23.61
C ASP A 208 54.01 11.74 -23.41
N GLU A 209 54.80 12.81 -23.48
CA GLU A 209 56.27 12.77 -23.32
C GLU A 209 56.70 12.25 -21.93
N ASN A 210 55.79 12.20 -20.96
CA ASN A 210 56.00 11.70 -19.60
C ASN A 210 55.58 10.23 -19.43
N GLY A 211 55.15 9.55 -20.50
CA GLY A 211 54.72 8.16 -20.47
C GLY A 211 53.27 7.93 -20.04
N THR A 212 52.48 8.98 -19.86
CA THR A 212 51.05 8.90 -19.49
C THR A 212 50.22 8.58 -20.74
N GLN A 213 49.53 7.44 -20.72
CA GLN A 213 48.62 7.06 -21.80
C GLN A 213 47.26 7.74 -21.61
N SER A 214 46.80 8.45 -22.64
CA SER A 214 45.45 9.01 -22.73
C SER A 214 44.70 8.27 -23.84
N VAL A 215 43.53 7.72 -23.49
CA VAL A 215 42.64 7.04 -24.44
C VAL A 215 41.57 8.04 -24.87
N LYS A 216 41.52 8.37 -26.16
CA LYS A 216 40.51 9.24 -26.74
C LYS A 216 39.68 8.48 -27.76
N ASP A 217 38.42 8.85 -27.91
CA ASP A 217 37.59 8.23 -28.94
C ASP A 217 38.01 8.71 -30.33
N LYS A 218 38.20 7.76 -31.25
CA LYS A 218 38.56 8.06 -32.63
C LYS A 218 37.30 8.30 -33.44
N LEU A 219 37.14 9.54 -33.87
CA LEU A 219 36.16 9.91 -34.89
C LEU A 219 36.81 9.80 -36.29
N TYR A 220 36.07 9.22 -37.22
CA TYR A 220 36.43 9.16 -38.64
C TYR A 220 35.77 10.32 -39.37
N THR A 221 36.53 11.05 -40.16
CA THR A 221 35.97 12.02 -41.09
C THR A 221 35.49 11.27 -42.33
N ASP A 222 34.20 11.38 -42.61
CA ASP A 222 33.63 10.87 -43.84
C ASP A 222 34.13 11.73 -45.02
N GLU A 223 34.78 11.12 -46.01
CA GLU A 223 35.46 11.86 -47.10
C GLU A 223 34.50 12.69 -47.96
N GLN A 224 33.23 12.26 -48.08
CA GLN A 224 32.23 12.92 -48.91
C GLN A 224 31.44 14.00 -48.16
N SER A 225 31.08 13.74 -46.89
CA SER A 225 30.27 14.66 -46.08
C SER A 225 31.09 15.55 -45.13
N GLN A 226 32.38 15.26 -44.95
CA GLN A 226 33.28 15.91 -43.98
C GLN A 226 32.80 15.81 -42.51
N GLU A 227 31.77 15.00 -42.25
CA GLU A 227 31.24 14.78 -40.92
C GLU A 227 32.13 13.82 -40.12
N LYS A 228 32.37 14.13 -38.85
CA LYS A 228 33.05 13.23 -37.93
C LYS A 228 32.07 12.19 -37.35
N ARG A 229 32.43 10.92 -37.44
CA ARG A 229 31.58 9.77 -37.06
C ARG A 229 32.33 8.79 -36.17
N PHE A 230 31.61 8.14 -35.26
CA PHE A 230 32.14 7.00 -34.52
C PHE A 230 32.17 5.77 -35.43
N GLY A 231 33.36 5.19 -35.59
CA GLY A 231 33.51 3.89 -36.22
C GLY A 231 33.18 2.79 -35.23
N ILE A 232 32.23 1.91 -35.58
CA ILE A 232 31.83 0.78 -34.75
C ILE A 232 32.60 -0.46 -35.17
N LYS A 233 33.41 -1.04 -34.28
CA LYS A 233 34.21 -2.25 -34.56
C LYS A 233 33.54 -3.56 -34.16
N TYR A 234 32.58 -3.51 -33.24
CA TYR A 234 31.91 -4.69 -32.73
C TYR A 234 30.49 -4.38 -32.27
N VAL A 235 29.60 -5.34 -32.50
CA VAL A 235 28.20 -5.39 -32.08
C VAL A 235 27.87 -6.85 -31.71
N SER A 236 27.03 -7.06 -30.70
CA SER A 236 26.64 -8.40 -30.24
C SER A 236 25.56 -9.08 -31.07
N GLY A 237 25.11 -8.45 -32.16
CA GLY A 237 23.90 -8.84 -32.88
C GLY A 237 22.63 -8.28 -32.26
N LEU A 238 21.48 -8.63 -32.85
CA LEU A 238 20.16 -8.19 -32.39
C LEU A 238 19.40 -9.33 -31.78
N ALA A 239 18.81 -9.07 -30.61
CA ALA A 239 17.79 -9.91 -30.06
C ALA A 239 16.41 -9.43 -30.52
N ARG A 240 15.62 -10.37 -31.06
CA ARG A 240 14.28 -10.12 -31.57
C ARG A 240 13.25 -10.49 -30.52
N ILE A 241 12.44 -9.50 -30.11
CA ILE A 241 11.32 -9.69 -29.17
C ILE A 241 10.04 -9.85 -29.98
N ASN A 242 9.86 -11.03 -30.58
CA ASN A 242 8.76 -11.23 -31.52
C ASN A 242 8.13 -12.63 -31.54
N ASP A 243 8.67 -13.65 -30.89
CA ASP A 243 8.27 -14.98 -31.32
C ASP A 243 6.91 -15.44 -30.75
N TYR A 244 5.87 -15.23 -31.57
CA TYR A 244 4.55 -15.83 -31.46
C TYR A 244 4.38 -17.02 -32.41
N SER A 245 5.41 -17.41 -33.18
CA SER A 245 5.24 -18.32 -34.32
C SER A 245 5.37 -19.79 -33.96
N SER A 246 5.85 -20.14 -32.76
CA SER A 246 5.83 -21.51 -32.26
C SER A 246 4.55 -21.80 -31.47
N ASP A 247 3.89 -22.91 -31.81
CA ASP A 247 2.61 -23.37 -31.22
C ASP A 247 2.62 -23.43 -29.69
N ALA A 248 3.79 -23.58 -29.08
CA ALA A 248 3.98 -23.60 -27.63
C ALA A 248 3.70 -22.25 -26.93
N TYR A 249 3.80 -21.12 -27.66
CA TYR A 249 3.73 -19.75 -27.10
C TYR A 249 2.46 -19.00 -27.50
N VAL A 250 1.82 -19.38 -28.61
CA VAL A 250 0.50 -18.89 -29.04
C VAL A 250 -0.59 -19.18 -27.98
N ALA A 251 -0.37 -20.18 -27.12
CA ALA A 251 -1.35 -20.71 -26.19
C ALA A 251 -1.46 -19.97 -24.83
N LYS A 252 -0.62 -18.98 -24.51
CA LYS A 252 -0.58 -18.36 -23.16
C LYS A 252 -1.03 -16.88 -23.14
N PRO A 253 -2.25 -16.57 -22.65
CA PRO A 253 -2.80 -15.21 -22.59
C PRO A 253 -1.98 -14.20 -21.77
N THR A 254 -1.37 -14.65 -20.67
CA THR A 254 -0.58 -13.78 -19.77
C THR A 254 0.71 -13.28 -20.42
N LEU A 255 1.35 -14.10 -21.27
CA LEU A 255 2.52 -13.70 -22.05
C LEU A 255 2.15 -12.72 -23.15
N LYS A 256 1.04 -12.96 -23.86
CA LYS A 256 0.52 -12.01 -24.85
C LYS A 256 0.21 -10.65 -24.23
N TYR A 257 -0.48 -10.63 -23.08
CA TYR A 257 -0.73 -9.40 -22.33
C TYR A 257 0.59 -8.70 -21.94
N SER A 258 1.57 -9.44 -21.42
CA SER A 258 2.87 -8.88 -21.04
C SER A 258 3.61 -8.24 -22.22
N ARG A 259 3.51 -8.85 -23.41
CA ARG A 259 4.12 -8.31 -24.63
C ARG A 259 3.39 -7.09 -25.17
N ASP A 260 2.08 -7.02 -24.99
CA ASP A 260 1.26 -5.86 -25.32
C ASP A 260 1.58 -4.67 -24.40
N VAL A 261 1.79 -4.92 -23.11
CA VAL A 261 2.30 -3.91 -22.17
C VAL A 261 3.70 -3.45 -22.58
N LEU A 262 4.59 -4.34 -23.01
CA LEU A 262 5.89 -3.92 -23.56
C LEU A 262 5.72 -3.05 -24.83
N GLN A 263 4.75 -3.38 -25.69
CA GLN A 263 4.46 -2.58 -26.88
C GLN A 263 3.99 -1.17 -26.52
N LEU A 264 3.20 -1.01 -25.46
CA LEU A 264 2.78 0.28 -24.94
C LEU A 264 3.98 1.16 -24.54
N TYR A 265 4.93 0.61 -23.77
CA TYR A 265 6.17 1.33 -23.44
C TYR A 265 6.96 1.72 -24.69
N TYR A 266 7.09 0.79 -25.64
CA TYR A 266 7.83 1.04 -26.87
C TYR A 266 7.17 2.13 -27.73
N ASN A 267 5.86 2.05 -27.94
CA ASN A 267 5.12 3.03 -28.75
C ASN A 267 5.23 4.44 -28.18
N TYR A 268 5.12 4.57 -26.85
CA TYR A 268 5.24 5.87 -26.19
C TYR A 268 6.67 6.43 -26.23
N GLU A 269 7.67 5.61 -25.88
CA GLU A 269 9.05 6.11 -25.71
C GLU A 269 9.83 6.20 -27.04
N PHE A 270 9.56 5.31 -28.00
CA PHE A 270 10.36 5.15 -29.22
C PHE A 270 9.53 5.15 -30.52
N GLY A 271 8.20 5.12 -30.43
CA GLY A 271 7.32 5.10 -31.59
C GLY A 271 7.28 6.44 -32.35
N PRO A 272 6.60 6.50 -33.51
CA PRO A 272 6.62 7.65 -34.41
C PRO A 272 6.24 9.01 -33.77
N SER A 273 5.34 8.99 -32.78
CA SER A 273 4.91 10.19 -32.07
C SER A 273 5.88 10.65 -30.98
N SER A 274 6.88 9.83 -30.62
CA SER A 274 7.79 10.10 -29.51
C SER A 274 8.86 11.14 -29.87
N GLU A 275 9.36 11.85 -28.85
CA GLU A 275 10.46 12.78 -29.03
C GLU A 275 11.74 12.05 -29.47
N PHE A 276 11.96 10.83 -29.00
CA PHE A 276 13.10 10.02 -29.42
C PHE A 276 13.08 9.77 -30.93
N TYR A 277 11.94 9.39 -31.49
CA TYR A 277 11.80 9.14 -32.93
C TYR A 277 12.15 10.38 -33.75
N LYS A 278 11.67 11.56 -33.34
CA LYS A 278 12.00 12.84 -33.99
C LYS A 278 13.51 13.14 -33.95
N GLN A 279 14.18 12.79 -32.85
CA GLN A 279 15.61 13.03 -32.68
C GLN A 279 16.47 12.09 -33.55
N LEU A 280 16.04 10.82 -33.71
CA LEU A 280 16.74 9.82 -34.54
C LEU A 280 16.40 9.93 -36.03
N GLY A 281 15.16 10.31 -36.35
CA GLY A 281 14.61 10.39 -37.71
C GLY A 281 14.05 9.06 -38.25
N SER A 282 14.02 8.01 -37.44
CA SER A 282 13.51 6.69 -37.82
C SER A 282 13.15 5.86 -36.59
N ASP A 283 12.45 4.75 -36.82
CA ASP A 283 12.24 3.74 -35.78
C ASP A 283 13.59 3.13 -35.38
N VAL A 284 13.86 3.04 -34.08
CA VAL A 284 15.16 2.60 -33.57
C VAL A 284 15.40 1.10 -33.75
N SER A 285 14.33 0.31 -33.71
CA SER A 285 14.38 -1.14 -33.92
C SER A 285 14.76 -1.43 -35.38
N GLU A 286 14.09 -0.77 -36.33
CA GLU A 286 14.41 -0.87 -37.76
C GLU A 286 15.77 -0.23 -38.11
N PHE A 287 16.13 0.89 -37.47
CA PHE A 287 17.45 1.50 -37.63
C PHE A 287 18.56 0.54 -37.25
N LEU A 288 18.46 -0.10 -36.08
CA LEU A 288 19.43 -1.08 -35.62
C LEU A 288 19.47 -2.29 -36.55
N LYS A 289 18.32 -2.81 -36.95
CA LYS A 289 18.22 -3.91 -37.91
C LYS A 289 18.93 -3.59 -39.22
N SER A 290 18.62 -2.45 -39.83
CA SER A 290 19.28 -1.99 -41.06
C SER A 290 20.80 -1.89 -40.91
N LYS A 291 21.30 -1.37 -39.78
CA LYS A 291 22.74 -1.28 -39.53
C LYS A 291 23.38 -2.67 -39.44
N ILE A 292 22.72 -3.62 -38.80
CA ILE A 292 23.26 -4.98 -38.61
C ILE A 292 23.16 -5.80 -39.90
N ASP A 293 22.06 -5.72 -40.64
CA ASP A 293 21.89 -6.38 -41.94
C ASP A 293 22.96 -5.89 -42.94
N SER A 294 23.32 -4.60 -42.91
CA SER A 294 24.40 -4.04 -43.76
C SER A 294 25.80 -4.61 -43.46
N ILE A 295 25.98 -5.31 -42.33
CA ILE A 295 27.23 -6.00 -41.99
C ILE A 295 27.25 -7.39 -42.64
N GLN A 296 26.11 -8.09 -42.69
CA GLN A 296 26.02 -9.45 -43.24
C GLN A 296 26.34 -9.51 -44.74
N ASP A 297 25.97 -8.47 -45.49
CA ASP A 297 26.30 -8.34 -46.92
C ASP A 297 27.81 -8.11 -47.17
N LYS A 298 28.57 -7.77 -46.13
CA LYS A 298 30.04 -7.75 -46.19
C LYS A 298 30.52 -9.13 -45.75
N THR A 299 30.70 -10.05 -46.71
CA THR A 299 31.60 -11.19 -46.51
C THR A 299 32.87 -10.65 -45.85
N ILE A 300 33.14 -11.04 -44.60
CA ILE A 300 34.36 -10.69 -43.90
C ILE A 300 35.47 -11.46 -44.62
N VAL A 301 35.92 -10.92 -45.75
CA VAL A 301 37.13 -11.36 -46.41
C VAL A 301 38.24 -10.92 -45.50
N GLY A 302 38.85 -11.90 -44.84
CA GLY A 302 40.01 -11.73 -43.98
C GLY A 302 41.04 -10.82 -44.64
N THR A 303 41.06 -9.58 -44.21
CA THR A 303 42.15 -8.64 -44.46
C THR A 303 42.34 -7.90 -43.15
N GLY A 304 43.51 -8.07 -42.55
CA GLY A 304 43.85 -7.60 -41.21
C GLY A 304 43.91 -6.08 -41.06
N ASN A 305 42.81 -5.36 -41.30
CA ASN A 305 42.75 -3.92 -41.14
C ASN A 305 41.65 -3.49 -40.17
N ASN A 306 42.00 -2.53 -39.32
CA ASN A 306 41.25 -1.88 -38.25
C ASN A 306 39.95 -1.14 -38.68
N SER A 307 39.33 -1.52 -39.79
CA SER A 307 38.19 -0.82 -40.39
C SER A 307 36.88 -1.01 -39.60
N PRO A 308 36.11 0.06 -39.34
CA PRO A 308 34.78 -0.04 -38.73
C PRO A 308 33.78 -0.87 -39.55
N LEU A 309 32.93 -1.65 -38.88
CA LEU A 309 31.80 -2.39 -39.47
C LEU A 309 30.79 -1.44 -40.11
N PHE A 310 30.43 -0.38 -39.37
CA PHE A 310 29.60 0.74 -39.80
C PHE A 310 29.91 1.98 -38.97
N TYR A 311 29.30 3.11 -39.36
CA TYR A 311 29.50 4.40 -38.71
C TYR A 311 28.21 4.95 -38.12
N LEU A 312 28.33 5.68 -37.01
CA LEU A 312 27.25 6.44 -36.37
C LEU A 312 27.72 7.88 -36.12
N THR A 313 26.84 8.86 -36.30
CA THR A 313 27.12 10.23 -35.82
C THR A 313 27.14 10.25 -34.27
N PRO A 314 27.75 11.26 -33.63
CA PRO A 314 27.75 11.35 -32.17
C PRO A 314 26.35 11.38 -31.54
N LYS A 315 25.40 12.01 -32.22
CA LYS A 315 23.99 12.02 -31.83
C LYS A 315 23.36 10.62 -31.92
N GLN A 316 23.54 9.93 -33.06
CA GLN A 316 23.01 8.58 -33.27
C GLN A 316 23.57 7.58 -32.25
N TYR A 317 24.87 7.65 -31.98
CA TYR A 317 25.52 6.80 -30.97
C TYR A 317 24.89 7.01 -29.58
N SER A 318 24.71 8.26 -29.17
CA SER A 318 24.11 8.62 -27.89
C SER A 318 22.66 8.17 -27.77
N LEU A 319 21.86 8.32 -28.85
CA LEU A 319 20.48 7.85 -28.92
C LEU A 319 20.37 6.32 -28.83
N VAL A 320 21.22 5.60 -29.56
CA VAL A 320 21.24 4.12 -29.49
C VAL A 320 21.65 3.64 -28.10
N ASN A 321 22.62 4.31 -27.46
CA ASN A 321 23.01 3.99 -26.09
C ASN A 321 21.86 4.26 -25.09
N TYR A 322 21.16 5.39 -25.25
CA TYR A 322 19.96 5.69 -24.46
C TYR A 322 18.90 4.59 -24.63
N TYR A 323 18.56 4.23 -25.88
CA TYR A 323 17.61 3.17 -26.19
C TYR A 323 17.99 1.83 -25.53
N SER A 324 19.25 1.41 -25.67
CA SER A 324 19.76 0.16 -25.09
C SER A 324 19.60 0.13 -23.56
N ASN A 325 20.04 1.20 -22.88
CA ASN A 325 19.92 1.32 -21.43
C ASN A 325 18.45 1.34 -20.98
N ARG A 326 17.60 2.02 -21.74
CA ARG A 326 16.20 2.16 -21.41
C ARG A 326 15.42 0.86 -21.63
N MET A 327 15.62 0.17 -22.74
CA MET A 327 15.04 -1.14 -22.99
C MET A 327 15.47 -2.16 -21.95
N LYS A 328 16.72 -2.13 -21.48
CA LYS A 328 17.18 -2.95 -20.37
C LYS A 328 16.35 -2.72 -19.10
N VAL A 329 16.10 -1.47 -18.73
CA VAL A 329 15.25 -1.13 -17.56
C VAL A 329 13.82 -1.61 -17.76
N ILE A 330 13.22 -1.36 -18.93
CA ILE A 330 11.84 -1.78 -19.24
C ILE A 330 11.73 -3.30 -19.15
N LEU A 331 12.56 -4.03 -19.89
CA LEU A 331 12.51 -5.49 -19.96
C LEU A 331 12.77 -6.13 -18.59
N SER A 332 13.72 -5.59 -17.81
CA SER A 332 13.93 -6.00 -16.42
C SER A 332 12.67 -5.83 -15.58
N ASN A 333 12.07 -4.64 -15.59
CA ASN A 333 10.90 -4.32 -14.76
C ASN A 333 9.68 -5.16 -15.15
N LEU A 334 9.56 -5.51 -16.45
CA LEU A 334 8.47 -6.33 -16.96
C LEU A 334 8.73 -7.85 -16.83
N GLY A 335 9.92 -8.25 -16.36
CA GLY A 335 10.27 -9.65 -16.10
C GLY A 335 10.72 -10.44 -17.33
N TRP A 336 11.20 -9.77 -18.38
CA TRP A 336 11.77 -10.38 -19.59
C TRP A 336 13.25 -10.77 -19.42
N TYR A 337 13.82 -10.50 -18.25
CA TYR A 337 15.16 -10.92 -17.84
C TYR A 337 15.14 -11.40 -16.39
N LYS A 338 16.04 -12.33 -16.01
CA LYS A 338 16.30 -12.63 -14.59
C LYS A 338 16.99 -11.43 -13.94
N LYS A 339 16.58 -11.05 -12.72
CA LYS A 339 17.06 -9.84 -12.01
C LYS A 339 18.59 -9.81 -11.84
N GLU A 340 19.21 -10.97 -11.62
CA GLU A 340 20.68 -11.15 -11.55
C GLU A 340 21.40 -10.82 -12.87
N THR A 341 20.71 -10.95 -14.01
CA THR A 341 21.24 -10.61 -15.34
C THR A 341 21.28 -9.10 -15.59
N VAL A 342 20.45 -8.32 -14.89
CA VAL A 342 20.25 -6.87 -15.15
C VAL A 342 21.30 -6.00 -14.45
N GLU A 343 21.72 -6.37 -13.24
CA GLU A 343 22.76 -5.63 -12.49
C GLU A 343 24.12 -5.67 -13.21
N ASN A 344 24.42 -6.76 -13.92
CA ASN A 344 25.65 -6.93 -14.72
C ASN A 344 25.66 -6.17 -16.06
N PHE A 345 24.64 -5.36 -16.35
CA PHE A 345 24.55 -4.53 -17.57
C PHE A 345 24.92 -3.05 -17.30
N ALA A 346 25.30 -2.67 -16.08
CA ALA A 346 25.80 -1.31 -15.85
C ALA A 346 27.28 -1.25 -16.30
N ILE A 347 27.54 -0.67 -17.49
CA ILE A 347 28.92 -0.42 -17.94
C ILE A 347 29.07 1.08 -18.22
N ASP A 348 29.98 1.67 -17.45
CA ASP A 348 30.61 2.95 -17.74
C ASP A 348 31.52 2.79 -18.97
N PHE A 349 31.28 3.60 -20.00
CA PHE A 349 32.07 3.62 -21.24
C PHE A 349 33.48 4.20 -21.04
N SER A 350 33.86 4.56 -19.80
CA SER A 350 35.16 5.11 -19.47
C SER A 350 36.28 4.07 -19.36
N SER A 351 35.99 2.76 -19.23
CA SER A 351 37.03 1.74 -19.03
C SER A 351 36.96 0.58 -20.03
N SER A 352 37.81 0.65 -21.05
CA SER A 352 38.10 -0.39 -22.03
C SER A 352 38.72 -1.65 -21.41
N LYS A 353 38.34 -2.85 -21.91
CA LYS A 353 39.28 -3.95 -22.20
C LYS A 353 38.66 -4.99 -23.15
N ASN A 354 39.45 -5.35 -24.16
CA ASN A 354 39.11 -6.13 -25.35
C ASN A 354 38.31 -7.42 -25.09
N PHE A 355 37.20 -7.60 -25.83
CA PHE A 355 36.53 -8.89 -25.99
C PHE A 355 36.54 -9.27 -27.48
N LEU A 356 37.31 -10.32 -27.82
CA LEU A 356 37.24 -11.01 -29.10
C LEU A 356 36.31 -12.22 -28.89
N VAL A 357 35.06 -12.12 -29.32
CA VAL A 357 34.15 -13.27 -29.39
C VAL A 357 34.34 -13.96 -30.75
N ASP A 358 34.16 -15.27 -30.80
CA ASP A 358 34.33 -16.16 -31.96
C ASP A 358 33.39 -15.80 -33.14
N ASP A 359 33.83 -16.00 -34.39
CA ASP A 359 33.20 -15.44 -35.60
C ASP A 359 31.90 -16.13 -36.05
N ALA A 360 31.59 -17.32 -35.53
CA ALA A 360 30.50 -18.16 -36.04
C ALA A 360 29.08 -17.83 -35.50
N LEU A 361 28.95 -17.01 -34.44
CA LEU A 361 27.65 -16.71 -33.80
C LEU A 361 27.14 -15.28 -34.02
N LYS A 362 27.88 -14.44 -34.77
CA LYS A 362 27.88 -12.98 -34.57
C LYS A 362 26.77 -12.15 -35.22
N TYR A 363 25.95 -12.69 -36.12
CA TYR A 363 25.12 -11.80 -36.95
C TYR A 363 23.67 -12.21 -37.14
N ASN A 364 23.25 -13.41 -36.75
CA ASN A 364 21.91 -13.88 -37.10
C ASN A 364 20.84 -13.26 -36.17
N ALA A 365 20.01 -12.37 -36.75
CA ALA A 365 18.90 -11.70 -36.05
C ALA A 365 17.78 -12.65 -35.62
N ASP A 366 17.68 -13.82 -36.24
CA ASP A 366 16.63 -14.81 -35.95
C ASP A 366 17.05 -15.86 -34.89
N SER A 367 18.33 -15.97 -34.56
CA SER A 367 18.81 -16.93 -33.54
C SER A 367 18.84 -16.38 -32.11
N ASN A 368 18.73 -15.06 -31.94
CA ASN A 368 18.80 -14.40 -30.64
C ASN A 368 17.39 -13.95 -30.22
N ILE A 369 16.57 -14.85 -29.69
CA ILE A 369 15.28 -14.47 -29.10
C ILE A 369 15.51 -14.20 -27.62
N LEU A 370 15.01 -13.08 -27.09
CA LEU A 370 15.00 -12.89 -25.65
C LEU A 370 14.12 -13.96 -25.01
N ASP A 371 14.64 -14.63 -23.99
CA ASP A 371 13.91 -15.66 -23.24
C ASP A 371 12.53 -15.12 -22.81
N THR A 372 11.56 -16.02 -22.79
CA THR A 372 10.22 -15.68 -22.31
C THR A 372 10.24 -15.39 -20.82
N ARG A 373 9.35 -14.50 -20.37
CA ARG A 373 9.18 -14.17 -18.95
C ARG A 373 9.13 -15.45 -18.12
N THR A 374 10.13 -15.62 -17.25
CA THR A 374 10.41 -16.89 -16.56
C THR A 374 9.37 -17.27 -15.51
N ASP A 375 8.57 -16.31 -15.04
CA ASP A 375 7.47 -16.55 -14.10
C ASP A 375 6.11 -16.29 -14.78
N GLU A 376 5.65 -17.34 -15.46
CA GLU A 376 4.42 -17.38 -16.25
C GLU A 376 3.14 -17.31 -15.39
N LYS A 377 3.26 -17.55 -14.07
CA LYS A 377 2.13 -17.58 -13.12
C LYS A 377 1.72 -16.20 -12.63
N GLU A 378 2.61 -15.21 -12.72
CA GLU A 378 2.31 -13.86 -12.29
C GLU A 378 1.77 -13.02 -13.45
N LEU A 379 0.52 -12.60 -13.36
CA LEU A 379 -0.04 -11.59 -14.25
C LEU A 379 0.74 -10.28 -14.04
N LEU A 380 1.42 -9.78 -15.08
CA LEU A 380 2.22 -8.55 -15.03
C LEU A 380 1.38 -7.40 -14.47
N GLY A 381 1.91 -6.64 -13.51
CA GLY A 381 1.17 -5.51 -12.93
C GLY A 381 -0.06 -5.92 -12.12
N SER A 382 -0.11 -7.13 -11.56
CA SER A 382 -1.20 -7.56 -10.64
C SER A 382 -0.91 -7.31 -9.15
N GLY A 383 0.34 -7.03 -8.76
CA GLY A 383 0.69 -6.62 -7.38
C GLY A 383 0.75 -7.76 -6.37
N GLY A 384 0.77 -9.01 -6.84
CA GLY A 384 1.12 -10.21 -6.05
C GLY A 384 0.09 -10.69 -5.03
N THR A 385 -0.97 -9.91 -4.76
CA THR A 385 -2.06 -10.31 -3.85
C THR A 385 -3.36 -10.46 -4.64
N VAL A 386 -3.90 -11.67 -4.68
CA VAL A 386 -5.19 -11.98 -5.30
C VAL A 386 -6.32 -11.09 -4.78
N GLN A 387 -7.21 -10.71 -5.69
CA GLN A 387 -8.42 -9.96 -5.39
C GLN A 387 -9.49 -10.90 -4.84
N ASN A 388 -10.13 -10.47 -3.75
CA ASN A 388 -11.29 -11.14 -3.18
C ASN A 388 -12.41 -10.12 -2.96
N PRO A 389 -13.24 -9.86 -3.99
CA PRO A 389 -14.32 -8.90 -3.90
C PRO A 389 -15.46 -9.46 -3.05
N VAL A 390 -15.83 -8.73 -2.00
CA VAL A 390 -17.00 -8.97 -1.16
C VAL A 390 -18.09 -8.00 -1.59
N THR A 391 -19.09 -8.54 -2.28
CA THR A 391 -20.15 -7.76 -2.95
C THR A 391 -21.50 -7.87 -2.26
N ASP A 392 -21.65 -8.84 -1.36
CA ASP A 392 -22.86 -9.04 -0.57
C ASP A 392 -22.51 -9.46 0.86
N TRP A 393 -23.50 -9.34 1.75
CA TRP A 393 -23.34 -9.66 3.16
C TRP A 393 -23.00 -11.15 3.38
N GLY A 394 -23.58 -12.06 2.60
CA GLY A 394 -23.34 -13.50 2.70
C GLY A 394 -21.87 -13.86 2.48
N GLN A 395 -21.24 -13.27 1.45
CA GLN A 395 -19.81 -13.45 1.17
C GLN A 395 -18.91 -13.03 2.34
N SER A 396 -19.27 -11.98 3.07
CA SER A 396 -18.46 -11.51 4.22
C SER A 396 -18.37 -12.53 5.36
N TRP A 397 -19.34 -13.46 5.48
CA TRP A 397 -19.32 -14.53 6.49
C TRP A 397 -18.27 -15.61 6.20
N GLN A 398 -17.74 -15.70 4.98
CA GLN A 398 -16.63 -16.60 4.65
C GLN A 398 -15.35 -16.21 5.43
N TYR A 399 -15.24 -14.94 5.80
CA TYR A 399 -14.17 -14.43 6.67
C TYR A 399 -14.55 -14.47 8.16
N GLY A 400 -15.71 -15.03 8.49
CA GLY A 400 -16.21 -15.26 9.85
C GLY A 400 -17.11 -14.15 10.42
N PRO A 401 -17.65 -14.38 11.63
CA PRO A 401 -18.69 -13.52 12.22
C PRO A 401 -18.27 -12.06 12.43
N PHE A 402 -16.99 -11.81 12.70
CA PHE A 402 -16.48 -10.45 12.87
C PHE A 402 -16.61 -9.62 11.58
N TYR A 403 -16.28 -10.24 10.44
CA TYR A 403 -16.38 -9.62 9.13
C TYR A 403 -17.84 -9.37 8.75
N GLY A 404 -18.73 -10.35 8.97
CA GLY A 404 -20.15 -10.21 8.68
C GLY A 404 -20.90 -9.22 9.56
N LEU A 405 -20.61 -9.18 10.86
CA LEU A 405 -21.38 -8.38 11.81
C LEU A 405 -20.81 -6.97 12.04
N ILE A 406 -19.52 -6.73 11.77
CA ILE A 406 -18.87 -5.44 12.06
C ILE A 406 -18.19 -4.84 10.83
N VAL A 407 -17.29 -5.57 10.16
CA VAL A 407 -16.50 -5.01 9.04
C VAL A 407 -17.38 -4.68 7.83
N TYR A 408 -18.29 -5.58 7.46
CA TYR A 408 -19.18 -5.37 6.31
C TYR A 408 -20.10 -4.16 6.49
N PRO A 409 -20.85 -4.00 7.61
CA PRO A 409 -21.64 -2.80 7.83
C PRO A 409 -20.84 -1.49 7.80
N PHE A 410 -19.62 -1.50 8.35
CA PHE A 410 -18.74 -0.32 8.33
C PHE A 410 -18.34 0.02 6.91
N SER A 411 -17.93 -0.99 6.14
CA SER A 411 -17.52 -0.83 4.75
C SER A 411 -18.68 -0.39 3.85
N ALA A 412 -19.86 -0.97 4.04
CA ALA A 412 -21.09 -0.58 3.34
C ALA A 412 -21.47 0.87 3.65
N LEU A 413 -21.35 1.33 4.90
CA LEU A 413 -21.60 2.72 5.25
C LEU A 413 -20.57 3.67 4.61
N ILE A 414 -19.28 3.30 4.62
CA ILE A 414 -18.25 4.10 3.95
C ILE A 414 -18.58 4.22 2.46
N ASN A 415 -18.83 3.09 1.77
CA ASN A 415 -19.20 3.09 0.35
C ASN A 415 -20.47 3.91 0.08
N ALA A 416 -21.48 3.83 0.96
CA ALA A 416 -22.70 4.61 0.81
C ALA A 416 -22.42 6.13 0.89
N ILE A 417 -21.56 6.56 1.82
CA ILE A 417 -21.20 7.98 1.98
C ILE A 417 -20.33 8.45 0.81
N THR A 418 -19.29 7.71 0.45
CA THR A 418 -18.36 8.11 -0.62
C THR A 418 -19.06 8.16 -1.98
N ASN A 419 -19.92 7.19 -2.29
CA ASN A 419 -20.69 7.18 -3.54
C ASN A 419 -21.78 8.26 -3.60
N SER A 420 -22.25 8.76 -2.45
CA SER A 420 -23.23 9.86 -2.40
C SER A 420 -22.57 11.24 -2.55
N LEU A 421 -21.26 11.34 -2.38
CA LEU A 421 -20.50 12.60 -2.40
C LEU A 421 -19.32 12.55 -3.39
N PRO A 422 -19.52 12.12 -4.66
CA PRO A 422 -18.42 11.93 -5.60
C PRO A 422 -17.70 13.25 -5.96
N SER A 423 -18.42 14.37 -5.95
CA SER A 423 -17.87 15.70 -6.26
C SER A 423 -16.93 16.26 -5.21
N LEU A 424 -16.90 15.67 -4.00
CA LEU A 424 -16.06 16.12 -2.91
C LEU A 424 -14.68 15.42 -2.91
N ASP A 425 -14.45 14.50 -3.85
CA ASP A 425 -13.19 13.77 -4.02
C ASP A 425 -12.65 13.24 -2.69
N GLY A 426 -11.39 13.53 -2.32
CA GLY A 426 -10.81 13.05 -1.06
C GLY A 426 -11.53 13.49 0.22
N TRP A 427 -12.34 14.56 0.19
CA TRP A 427 -13.16 14.95 1.34
C TRP A 427 -14.28 13.95 1.61
N SER A 428 -14.80 13.26 0.60
CA SER A 428 -15.85 12.25 0.78
C SER A 428 -15.38 11.13 1.73
N SER A 429 -14.14 10.67 1.55
CA SER A 429 -13.47 9.68 2.38
C SER A 429 -13.21 10.18 3.80
N ILE A 430 -12.77 11.43 3.96
CA ILE A 430 -12.58 12.06 5.28
C ILE A 430 -13.92 12.15 6.03
N ILE A 431 -14.98 12.56 5.35
CA ILE A 431 -16.34 12.65 5.90
C ILE A 431 -16.85 11.25 6.28
N ALA A 432 -16.66 10.25 5.42
CA ALA A 432 -17.04 8.87 5.70
C ALA A 432 -16.36 8.33 6.97
N ILE A 433 -15.04 8.55 7.10
CA ILE A 433 -14.28 8.18 8.30
C ILE A 433 -14.80 8.95 9.53
N LEU A 434 -15.00 10.26 9.42
CA LEU A 434 -15.49 11.10 10.51
C LEU A 434 -16.88 10.64 11.00
N VAL A 435 -17.83 10.44 10.09
CA VAL A 435 -19.19 10.01 10.43
C VAL A 435 -19.15 8.65 11.13
N LEU A 436 -18.39 7.70 10.59
CA LEU A 436 -18.27 6.38 11.21
C LEU A 436 -17.57 6.45 12.58
N VAL A 437 -16.58 7.32 12.76
CA VAL A 437 -15.99 7.61 14.09
C VAL A 437 -17.05 8.14 15.04
N LEU A 438 -17.83 9.15 14.65
CA LEU A 438 -18.87 9.72 15.53
C LEU A 438 -19.92 8.68 15.92
N LEU A 439 -20.41 7.89 14.96
CA LEU A 439 -21.40 6.85 15.20
C LEU A 439 -20.87 5.76 16.15
N THR A 440 -19.69 5.22 15.85
CA THR A 440 -19.09 4.15 16.66
C THR A 440 -18.72 4.63 18.05
N ARG A 441 -18.27 5.89 18.19
CA ARG A 441 -17.95 6.49 19.49
C ARG A 441 -19.17 6.82 20.32
N LEU A 442 -20.26 7.32 19.71
CA LEU A 442 -21.53 7.52 20.38
C LEU A 442 -22.11 6.20 20.88
N PHE A 443 -22.09 5.17 20.03
CA PHE A 443 -22.53 3.82 20.39
C PHE A 443 -21.68 3.23 21.52
N SER A 444 -20.34 3.33 21.41
CA SER A 444 -19.43 2.90 22.46
C SER A 444 -19.69 3.65 23.76
N LEU A 445 -19.86 4.97 23.72
CA LEU A 445 -20.15 5.80 24.89
C LEU A 445 -21.46 5.39 25.55
N PHE A 446 -22.51 5.10 24.77
CA PHE A 446 -23.79 4.63 25.30
C PHE A 446 -23.63 3.34 26.11
N ILE A 447 -22.88 2.36 25.59
CA ILE A 447 -22.60 1.09 26.26
C ILE A 447 -21.70 1.30 27.49
N THR A 448 -20.66 2.12 27.36
CA THR A 448 -19.61 2.25 28.37
C THR A 448 -19.89 3.36 29.37
N PHE A 449 -20.95 4.14 29.24
CA PHE A 449 -21.19 5.35 30.04
C PHE A 449 -21.06 5.10 31.56
N LYS A 450 -21.75 4.07 32.06
CA LYS A 450 -21.69 3.69 33.48
C LYS A 450 -20.29 3.20 33.87
N ALA A 451 -19.66 2.40 33.03
CA ALA A 451 -18.31 1.90 33.23
C ALA A 451 -17.29 3.05 33.31
N THR A 452 -17.38 4.04 32.42
CA THR A 452 -16.54 5.24 32.42
C THR A 452 -16.74 6.07 33.70
N ILE A 453 -17.98 6.18 34.21
CA ILE A 453 -18.25 6.84 35.50
C ILE A 453 -17.58 6.08 36.66
N VAL A 454 -17.72 4.75 36.70
CA VAL A 454 -17.12 3.90 37.74
C VAL A 454 -15.59 3.95 37.68
N GLN A 455 -15.01 3.96 36.48
CA GLN A 455 -13.57 4.14 36.26
C GLN A 455 -13.08 5.45 36.87
N SER A 456 -13.84 6.54 36.71
CA SER A 456 -13.46 7.80 37.33
C SER A 456 -13.62 7.81 38.86
N ALA A 457 -14.56 7.03 39.41
CA ALA A 457 -14.63 6.78 40.85
C ALA A 457 -13.44 5.93 41.35
N GLN A 458 -12.89 5.03 40.54
CA GLN A 458 -11.66 4.30 40.86
C GLN A 458 -10.45 5.24 40.97
N GLU A 459 -10.38 6.27 40.12
CA GLU A 459 -9.34 7.29 40.19
C GLU A 459 -9.37 8.05 41.54
N ASP A 460 -10.57 8.27 42.10
CA ASP A 460 -10.72 8.93 43.41
C ASP A 460 -10.18 8.07 44.56
N LEU A 461 -10.13 6.75 44.39
CA LEU A 461 -9.54 5.82 45.34
C LEU A 461 -8.04 5.59 45.11
N ARG A 462 -7.43 6.22 44.09
CA ARG A 462 -6.03 6.01 43.72
C ARG A 462 -5.07 6.35 44.87
N VAL A 463 -5.37 7.38 45.67
CA VAL A 463 -4.58 7.74 46.86
C VAL A 463 -4.66 6.64 47.92
N LYS A 464 -5.86 6.15 48.23
CA LYS A 464 -6.05 5.05 49.20
C LYS A 464 -5.37 3.77 48.74
N LYS A 465 -5.38 3.49 47.43
CA LYS A 465 -4.62 2.38 46.84
C LYS A 465 -3.10 2.59 47.00
N ALA A 466 -2.60 3.80 46.77
CA ALA A 466 -1.18 4.13 46.95
C ALA A 466 -0.72 3.96 48.41
N ALA A 467 -1.57 4.31 49.38
CA ALA A 467 -1.30 4.06 50.80
C ALA A 467 -1.15 2.56 51.11
N ILE A 468 -2.04 1.71 50.57
CA ILE A 468 -1.92 0.25 50.68
C ILE A 468 -0.64 -0.22 50.00
N GLU A 469 -0.33 0.26 48.79
CA GLU A 469 0.90 -0.13 48.08
C GLU A 469 2.17 0.21 48.86
N ASN A 470 2.19 1.36 49.55
CA ASN A 470 3.30 1.76 50.41
C ASN A 470 3.44 0.88 51.65
N LYS A 471 2.33 0.47 52.29
CA LYS A 471 2.34 -0.44 53.45
C LYS A 471 3.07 -1.77 53.17
N TYR A 472 3.04 -2.23 51.91
CA TYR A 472 3.65 -3.49 51.49
C TYR A 472 4.98 -3.32 50.72
N LYS A 473 5.57 -2.11 50.70
CA LYS A 473 6.85 -1.84 50.05
C LYS A 473 7.97 -2.66 50.73
N GLY A 474 8.85 -3.28 49.94
CA GLY A 474 9.93 -4.14 50.45
C GLY A 474 9.58 -5.63 50.63
N PHE A 475 8.28 -5.99 50.61
CA PHE A 475 7.83 -7.39 50.69
C PHE A 475 7.54 -8.02 49.32
N GLU A 476 8.13 -7.48 48.25
CA GLU A 476 7.81 -7.86 46.86
C GLU A 476 8.19 -9.30 46.53
N ASN A 477 9.20 -9.87 47.20
CA ASN A 477 9.62 -11.26 46.96
C ASN A 477 8.81 -12.29 47.77
N ASN A 478 7.95 -11.85 48.69
CA ASN A 478 7.13 -12.73 49.52
C ASN A 478 5.74 -12.96 48.88
N LYS A 479 5.46 -14.21 48.48
CA LYS A 479 4.19 -14.61 47.84
C LYS A 479 2.96 -14.35 48.73
N GLN A 480 3.06 -14.57 50.04
CA GLN A 480 1.94 -14.35 50.97
C GLN A 480 1.64 -12.86 51.13
N MET A 481 2.66 -12.01 51.22
CA MET A 481 2.48 -10.56 51.33
C MET A 481 1.90 -9.96 50.04
N LYS A 482 2.28 -10.47 48.87
CA LYS A 482 1.63 -10.15 47.58
C LYS A 482 0.14 -10.47 47.58
N MET A 483 -0.25 -11.66 48.07
CA MET A 483 -1.66 -12.05 48.17
C MET A 483 -2.45 -11.17 49.15
N ARG A 484 -1.88 -10.84 50.32
CA ARG A 484 -2.50 -9.93 51.30
C ARG A 484 -2.71 -8.53 50.73
N LYS A 485 -1.71 -7.99 50.04
CA LYS A 485 -1.83 -6.70 49.31
C LYS A 485 -2.97 -6.74 48.29
N GLN A 486 -3.05 -7.79 47.47
CA GLN A 486 -4.14 -7.92 46.48
C GLN A 486 -5.52 -8.00 47.15
N LYS A 487 -5.63 -8.72 48.27
CA LYS A 487 -6.86 -8.82 49.06
C LYS A 487 -7.28 -7.47 49.65
N GLU A 488 -6.37 -6.72 50.28
CA GLU A 488 -6.69 -5.38 50.80
C GLU A 488 -7.14 -4.41 49.70
N ILE A 489 -6.51 -4.46 48.53
CA ILE A 489 -6.94 -3.66 47.36
C ILE A 489 -8.33 -4.10 46.88
N ALA A 490 -8.60 -5.40 46.82
CA ALA A 490 -9.92 -5.92 46.44
C ALA A 490 -11.01 -5.51 47.45
N ASP A 491 -10.72 -5.58 48.75
CA ASP A 491 -11.61 -5.16 49.82
C ASP A 491 -11.87 -3.64 49.77
N LEU A 492 -10.86 -2.83 49.42
CA LEU A 492 -11.04 -1.40 49.18
C LEU A 492 -12.06 -1.15 48.06
N TYR A 493 -11.94 -1.83 46.92
CA TYR A 493 -12.90 -1.69 45.83
C TYR A 493 -14.30 -2.20 46.20
N LYS A 494 -14.40 -3.34 46.90
CA LYS A 494 -15.66 -3.92 47.36
C LYS A 494 -16.38 -3.01 48.35
N LYS A 495 -15.67 -2.44 49.33
CA LYS A 495 -16.21 -1.46 50.30
C LYS A 495 -16.76 -0.21 49.60
N ASN A 496 -16.19 0.16 48.45
CA ASN A 496 -16.66 1.28 47.65
C ASN A 496 -17.67 0.86 46.56
N ASN A 497 -18.21 -0.37 46.59
CA ASN A 497 -19.04 -1.00 45.55
C ASN A 497 -18.58 -0.66 44.13
N ILE A 498 -17.28 -0.82 43.90
CA ILE A 498 -16.65 -0.68 42.59
C ILE A 498 -16.34 -2.09 42.09
N ASN A 499 -16.86 -2.42 40.90
CA ASN A 499 -16.43 -3.59 40.18
C ASN A 499 -15.17 -3.26 39.36
N VAL A 500 -14.10 -4.02 39.57
CA VAL A 500 -12.83 -3.81 38.85
C VAL A 500 -13.00 -4.09 37.36
N LEU A 501 -13.88 -5.05 36.99
CA LEU A 501 -14.14 -5.41 35.59
C LEU A 501 -14.80 -4.28 34.79
N ASP A 502 -15.54 -3.38 35.46
CA ASP A 502 -16.17 -2.24 34.79
C ASP A 502 -15.11 -1.28 34.20
N GLY A 503 -13.89 -1.26 34.75
CA GLY A 503 -12.78 -0.46 34.22
C GLY A 503 -12.21 -0.98 32.88
N PHE A 504 -12.45 -2.24 32.54
CA PHE A 504 -11.95 -2.86 31.30
C PHE A 504 -12.96 -2.84 30.16
N LEU A 505 -14.25 -2.62 30.46
CA LEU A 505 -15.32 -2.61 29.45
C LEU A 505 -15.08 -1.60 28.32
N PRO A 506 -14.62 -0.36 28.57
CA PRO A 506 -14.32 0.58 27.48
C PRO A 506 -13.28 0.06 26.49
N GLN A 507 -12.23 -0.60 27.00
CA GLN A 507 -11.18 -1.17 26.15
C GLN A 507 -11.71 -2.37 25.34
N LEU A 508 -12.52 -3.22 25.98
CA LEU A 508 -13.14 -4.38 25.33
C LEU A 508 -14.01 -3.98 24.13
N VAL A 509 -14.74 -2.87 24.26
CA VAL A 509 -15.59 -2.33 23.19
C VAL A 509 -14.76 -1.59 22.13
N ALA A 510 -13.70 -0.89 22.54
CA ALA A 510 -12.86 -0.11 21.62
C ALA A 510 -12.03 -0.98 20.66
N MET A 511 -11.48 -2.11 21.11
CA MET A 511 -10.61 -2.94 20.28
C MET A 511 -11.29 -3.48 19.01
N PRO A 512 -12.49 -4.08 19.05
CA PRO A 512 -13.21 -4.53 17.85
C PRO A 512 -13.53 -3.40 16.87
N ILE A 513 -13.92 -2.24 17.40
CA ILE A 513 -14.24 -1.07 16.58
C ILE A 513 -12.98 -0.61 15.85
N PHE A 514 -11.85 -0.55 16.55
CA PHE A 514 -10.56 -0.22 15.94
C PHE A 514 -10.21 -1.21 14.83
N PHE A 515 -10.26 -2.51 15.10
CA PHE A 515 -9.94 -3.54 14.13
C PHE A 515 -10.87 -3.52 12.91
N ALA A 516 -12.16 -3.27 13.12
CA ALA A 516 -13.12 -3.18 12.04
C ALA A 516 -12.91 -1.93 11.19
N MET A 517 -12.63 -0.79 11.81
CA MET A 517 -12.29 0.44 11.11
C MET A 517 -10.99 0.30 10.32
N TRP A 518 -9.94 -0.24 10.95
CA TRP A 518 -8.66 -0.52 10.30
C TRP A 518 -8.84 -1.41 9.07
N ARG A 519 -9.70 -2.44 9.19
CA ARG A 519 -10.00 -3.33 8.07
C ARG A 519 -10.82 -2.66 6.99
N ALA A 520 -11.85 -1.90 7.35
CA ALA A 520 -12.70 -1.20 6.40
C ALA A 520 -11.91 -0.14 5.60
N ILE A 521 -11.06 0.65 6.27
CA ILE A 521 -10.20 1.66 5.61
C ILE A 521 -9.27 1.02 4.58
N GLN A 522 -8.70 -0.16 4.87
CA GLN A 522 -7.82 -0.89 3.95
C GLN A 522 -8.55 -1.80 2.97
N ALA A 523 -9.87 -1.96 3.06
CA ALA A 523 -10.62 -2.86 2.20
C ALA A 523 -11.67 -2.14 1.35
N VAL A 524 -11.95 -0.87 1.61
CA VAL A 524 -12.84 -0.08 0.78
C VAL A 524 -12.03 0.59 -0.36
N PRO A 525 -12.32 0.26 -1.64
CA PRO A 525 -11.56 0.80 -2.78
C PRO A 525 -11.52 2.33 -2.85
N SER A 526 -12.64 3.00 -2.54
CA SER A 526 -12.70 4.47 -2.54
C SER A 526 -11.75 5.10 -1.51
N ILE A 527 -11.56 4.46 -0.36
CA ILE A 527 -10.60 4.93 0.65
C ILE A 527 -9.16 4.67 0.19
N LYS A 528 -8.87 3.48 -0.37
CA LYS A 528 -7.53 3.15 -0.88
C LYS A 528 -7.06 4.12 -1.98
N ALA A 529 -7.95 4.47 -2.90
CA ALA A 529 -7.69 5.39 -4.01
C ALA A 529 -7.67 6.87 -3.62
N THR A 530 -8.07 7.20 -2.39
CA THR A 530 -8.15 8.60 -1.98
C THR A 530 -6.76 9.21 -1.89
N THR A 531 -6.56 10.28 -2.66
CA THR A 531 -5.45 11.20 -2.50
C THR A 531 -6.00 12.54 -2.03
N TRP A 532 -5.51 13.04 -0.90
CA TRP A 532 -5.93 14.33 -0.34
C TRP A 532 -4.71 15.15 0.02
N LEU A 533 -4.61 16.37 -0.54
CA LEU A 533 -3.44 17.26 -0.40
C LEU A 533 -2.10 16.57 -0.74
N GLY A 534 -2.09 15.70 -1.75
CA GLY A 534 -0.89 14.93 -2.15
C GLY A 534 -0.56 13.73 -1.25
N ILE A 535 -1.43 13.39 -0.30
CA ILE A 535 -1.28 12.23 0.60
C ILE A 535 -2.26 11.14 0.17
N ASN A 536 -1.74 10.00 -0.28
CA ASN A 536 -2.54 8.82 -0.58
C ASN A 536 -2.88 8.07 0.71
N PHE A 537 -4.15 7.71 0.91
CA PHE A 537 -4.63 7.08 2.15
C PHE A 537 -4.21 5.60 2.30
N GLY A 538 -3.89 4.91 1.21
CA GLY A 538 -3.27 3.59 1.20
C GLY A 538 -1.76 3.61 1.48
N ALA A 539 -1.08 4.75 1.31
CA ALA A 539 0.35 4.84 1.54
C ALA A 539 0.73 4.84 3.03
N THR A 540 1.92 4.32 3.34
CA THR A 540 2.45 4.28 4.71
C THR A 540 3.30 5.51 4.97
N SER A 541 2.78 6.47 5.73
CA SER A 541 3.34 7.83 5.81
C SER A 541 4.84 7.89 6.15
N TRP A 542 5.33 7.09 7.10
CA TRP A 542 6.76 7.12 7.47
C TRP A 542 7.68 6.59 6.37
N ARG A 543 7.22 5.61 5.57
CA ARG A 543 7.98 5.08 4.43
C ARG A 543 8.09 6.14 3.34
N GLU A 544 7.01 6.88 3.10
CA GLU A 544 6.97 7.96 2.12
C GLU A 544 7.90 9.12 2.49
N VAL A 545 7.98 9.48 3.78
CA VAL A 545 8.96 10.48 4.24
C VAL A 545 10.39 10.02 3.95
N ILE A 546 10.72 8.75 4.19
CA ILE A 546 12.05 8.19 3.88
C ILE A 546 12.30 8.16 2.36
N ALA A 547 11.25 7.95 1.56
CA ALA A 547 11.32 8.00 0.10
C ALA A 547 11.44 9.43 -0.47
N GLY A 548 11.43 10.47 0.37
CA GLY A 548 11.58 11.88 -0.02
C GLY A 548 10.26 12.65 -0.15
N ASN A 549 9.11 12.00 0.09
CA ASN A 549 7.79 12.63 0.02
C ASN A 549 7.45 13.34 1.34
N PHE A 550 8.06 14.50 1.58
CA PHE A 550 7.92 15.23 2.85
C PHE A 550 6.50 15.74 3.16
N ILE A 551 5.57 15.72 2.20
CA ILE A 551 4.16 16.04 2.45
C ILE A 551 3.54 15.13 3.52
N TYR A 552 3.99 13.86 3.61
CA TYR A 552 3.54 12.90 4.61
C TYR A 552 4.03 13.23 6.03
N LEU A 553 5.03 14.11 6.19
CA LEU A 553 5.48 14.57 7.50
C LEU A 553 4.39 15.39 8.20
N TRP A 554 3.59 16.17 7.45
CA TRP A 554 2.51 16.98 8.01
C TRP A 554 1.45 16.13 8.70
N ILE A 555 0.97 15.07 8.05
CA ILE A 555 -0.03 14.19 8.65
C ILE A 555 0.53 13.47 9.89
N ILE A 556 1.81 13.05 9.86
CA ILE A 556 2.47 12.45 11.03
C ILE A 556 2.50 13.44 12.19
N ILE A 557 2.94 14.68 11.97
CA ILE A 557 3.01 15.71 13.01
C ILE A 557 1.63 15.96 13.62
N VAL A 558 0.62 16.17 12.77
CA VAL A 558 -0.75 16.47 13.22
C VAL A 558 -1.31 15.31 14.05
N VAL A 559 -1.14 14.07 13.59
CA VAL A 559 -1.63 12.86 14.29
C VAL A 559 -0.89 12.66 15.60
N VAL A 560 0.43 12.86 15.63
CA VAL A 560 1.23 12.80 16.86
C VAL A 560 0.76 13.85 17.87
N ILE A 561 0.57 15.10 17.45
CA ILE A 561 0.09 16.17 18.34
C ILE A 561 -1.28 15.83 18.91
N ILE A 562 -2.23 15.40 18.07
CA ILE A 562 -3.59 15.06 18.52
C ILE A 562 -3.60 13.81 19.39
N GLN A 563 -2.81 12.80 19.05
CA GLN A 563 -2.73 11.56 19.82
C GLN A 563 -2.03 11.78 21.17
N PHE A 564 -1.04 12.66 21.22
CA PHE A 564 -0.34 13.04 22.44
C PHE A 564 -1.24 13.89 23.34
N THR A 565 -1.86 14.94 22.80
CA THR A 565 -2.76 15.84 23.55
C THR A 565 -3.98 15.10 24.10
N SER A 566 -4.62 14.24 23.30
CA SER A 566 -5.80 13.47 23.74
C SER A 566 -5.53 12.51 24.90
N GLN A 567 -4.28 12.06 25.06
CA GLN A 567 -3.87 11.23 26.18
C GLN A 567 -3.33 12.04 27.37
N LEU A 568 -2.69 13.20 27.11
CA LEU A 568 -2.20 14.10 28.16
C LEU A 568 -3.32 14.79 28.93
N ILE A 569 -4.42 15.17 28.28
CA ILE A 569 -5.53 15.87 28.93
C ILE A 569 -6.11 15.08 30.12
N PRO A 570 -6.52 13.80 29.98
CA PRO A 570 -6.98 13.02 31.12
C PRO A 570 -5.89 12.85 32.18
N HIS A 571 -4.61 12.69 31.78
CA HIS A 571 -3.50 12.65 32.74
C HIS A 571 -3.39 13.94 33.57
N TRP A 572 -3.42 15.10 32.92
CA TRP A 572 -3.29 16.41 33.55
C TRP A 572 -4.47 16.72 34.47
N LEU A 573 -5.70 16.45 34.02
CA LEU A 573 -6.90 16.59 34.84
C LEU A 573 -6.83 15.70 36.09
N ASN A 574 -6.31 14.48 35.95
CA ASN A 574 -6.12 13.58 37.09
C ASN A 574 -5.03 14.07 38.05
N LYS A 575 -3.91 14.58 37.54
CA LYS A 575 -2.79 15.08 38.36
C LYS A 575 -3.17 16.31 39.18
N LYS A 576 -3.90 17.25 38.58
CA LYS A 576 -4.41 18.44 39.29
C LYS A 576 -5.26 18.05 40.51
N ARG A 577 -6.12 17.03 40.37
CA ARG A 577 -7.00 16.55 41.43
C ARG A 577 -6.26 15.85 42.58
N LEU A 578 -5.14 15.20 42.29
CA LEU A 578 -4.38 14.43 43.29
C LEU A 578 -3.48 15.30 44.16
N LYS A 579 -2.93 16.40 43.62
CA LYS A 579 -2.04 17.32 44.37
C LYS A 579 -2.67 17.90 45.64
N GLU A 580 -3.99 18.01 45.69
CA GLU A 580 -4.72 18.56 46.84
C GLU A 580 -4.90 17.55 48.01
N ARG A 581 -4.53 16.27 47.85
CA ARG A 581 -4.94 15.19 48.79
C ARG A 581 -3.86 14.15 49.14
N THR A 582 -2.58 14.38 48.88
CA THR A 582 -1.53 13.33 48.97
C THR A 582 -0.35 13.65 49.87
N THR A 583 0.14 12.66 50.62
CA THR A 583 1.39 12.70 51.41
C THR A 583 2.64 12.35 50.57
N VAL A 584 3.85 12.73 51.02
CA VAL A 584 5.12 12.56 50.27
C VAL A 584 5.41 11.10 49.90
N ALA A 585 5.08 10.15 50.78
CA ALA A 585 5.25 8.71 50.51
C ALA A 585 4.26 8.21 49.44
N GLU A 586 3.01 8.67 49.45
CA GLU A 586 1.98 8.30 48.46
C GLU A 586 2.34 8.83 47.05
N VAL A 587 2.98 9.99 46.98
CA VAL A 587 3.48 10.55 45.71
C VAL A 587 4.49 9.60 45.05
N GLN A 588 5.34 8.91 45.81
CA GLN A 588 6.30 7.95 45.24
C GLN A 588 5.62 6.71 44.64
N ALA A 589 4.57 6.18 45.26
CA ALA A 589 3.80 5.07 44.70
C ALA A 589 3.04 5.49 43.42
N LEU A 590 2.52 6.72 43.38
CA LEU A 590 1.87 7.29 42.20
C LEU A 590 2.84 7.45 41.02
N LYS A 591 4.11 7.81 41.25
CA LYS A 591 5.15 7.94 40.20
C LYS A 591 5.33 6.66 39.37
N LYS A 592 5.23 5.47 39.98
CA LYS A 592 5.31 4.19 39.25
C LYS A 592 4.19 4.07 38.23
N SER A 593 2.96 4.39 38.63
CA SER A 593 1.79 4.40 37.74
C SER A 593 1.87 5.49 36.69
N GLU A 594 2.41 6.68 37.01
CA GLU A 594 2.65 7.75 36.03
C GLU A 594 3.67 7.32 34.96
N ARG A 595 4.77 6.65 35.34
CA ARG A 595 5.78 6.14 34.40
C ARG A 595 5.17 5.16 33.39
N TYR A 596 4.36 4.20 33.84
CA TYR A 596 3.68 3.27 32.93
C TYR A 596 2.73 3.99 31.98
N GLN A 597 2.01 5.00 32.46
CA GLN A 597 1.14 5.81 31.62
C GLN A 597 1.94 6.57 30.55
N THR A 598 3.07 7.18 30.91
CA THR A 598 3.94 7.87 29.95
C THR A 598 4.50 6.91 28.89
N ILE A 599 4.97 5.72 29.29
CA ILE A 599 5.45 4.70 28.35
C ILE A 599 4.33 4.30 27.39
N PHE A 600 3.11 4.06 27.91
CA PHE A 600 1.96 3.72 27.08
C PHE A 600 1.64 4.82 26.06
N ILE A 601 1.68 6.09 26.48
CA ILE A 601 1.48 7.24 25.58
C ILE A 601 2.49 7.23 24.44
N ILE A 602 3.78 7.05 24.74
CA ILE A 602 4.85 7.03 23.74
C ILE A 602 4.64 5.87 22.77
N VAL A 603 4.41 4.66 23.28
CA VAL A 603 4.22 3.45 22.46
C VAL A 603 3.00 3.58 21.55
N PHE A 604 1.85 4.03 22.07
CA PHE A 604 0.64 4.17 21.26
C PHE A 604 0.74 5.32 20.25
N THR A 605 1.46 6.40 20.59
CA THR A 605 1.71 7.50 19.65
C THR A 605 2.63 7.04 18.52
N PHE A 606 3.69 6.27 18.83
CA PHE A 606 4.55 5.66 17.82
C PHE A 606 3.78 4.66 16.94
N MET A 607 2.91 3.83 17.54
CA MET A 607 2.07 2.88 16.82
C MET A 607 1.16 3.57 15.79
N ALA A 608 0.64 4.77 16.10
CA ALA A 608 -0.18 5.54 15.14
C ALA A 608 0.59 5.93 13.86
N ILE A 609 1.92 6.10 13.95
CA ILE A 609 2.78 6.47 12.82
C ILE A 609 3.00 5.28 11.85
N ILE A 610 2.96 4.05 12.37
CA ILE A 610 3.24 2.83 11.59
C ILE A 610 2.15 2.53 10.55
N PHE A 611 0.91 2.95 10.81
CA PHE A 611 -0.24 2.69 9.94
C PHE A 611 -0.28 3.60 8.70
N THR A 612 -1.13 3.24 7.73
CA THR A 612 -1.37 4.05 6.52
C THR A 612 -2.01 5.39 6.84
N ALA A 613 -1.87 6.35 5.94
CA ALA A 613 -2.42 7.70 6.11
C ALA A 613 -3.94 7.70 6.34
N GLY A 614 -4.71 6.83 5.69
CA GLY A 614 -6.15 6.72 5.93
C GLY A 614 -6.49 6.29 7.37
N VAL A 615 -5.71 5.38 7.94
CA VAL A 615 -5.87 4.96 9.34
C VAL A 615 -5.46 6.10 10.28
N GLN A 616 -4.44 6.87 9.93
CA GLN A 616 -4.03 8.05 10.69
C GLN A 616 -5.15 9.12 10.77
N VAL A 617 -5.91 9.32 9.68
CA VAL A 617 -7.12 10.18 9.69
C VAL A 617 -8.18 9.66 10.67
N TYR A 618 -8.34 8.35 10.80
CA TYR A 618 -9.21 7.79 11.85
C TYR A 618 -8.69 8.10 13.27
N TRP A 619 -7.38 7.98 13.50
CA TRP A 619 -6.77 8.30 14.81
C TRP A 619 -6.90 9.78 15.14
N LEU A 620 -6.80 10.66 14.14
CA LEU A 620 -7.04 12.10 14.25
C LEU A 620 -8.42 12.37 14.86
N PHE A 621 -9.48 11.89 14.22
CA PHE A 621 -10.85 12.13 14.68
C PHE A 621 -11.15 11.42 16.01
N THR A 622 -10.58 10.23 16.21
CA THR A 622 -10.64 9.53 17.49
C THR A 622 -10.03 10.36 18.63
N GLY A 623 -8.86 10.95 18.43
CA GLY A 623 -8.17 11.77 19.45
C GLY A 623 -8.94 13.05 19.76
N ILE A 624 -9.51 13.69 18.74
CA ILE A 624 -10.40 14.85 18.89
C ILE A 624 -11.63 14.47 19.71
N TRP A 625 -12.32 13.38 19.33
CA TRP A 625 -13.48 12.88 20.07
C TRP A 625 -13.13 12.57 21.54
N GLN A 626 -12.03 11.84 21.77
CA GLN A 626 -11.58 11.49 23.11
C GLN A 626 -11.36 12.72 23.98
N THR A 627 -10.76 13.77 23.41
CA THR A 627 -10.56 15.05 24.08
C THR A 627 -11.89 15.68 24.49
N PHE A 628 -12.84 15.78 23.56
CA PHE A 628 -14.18 16.29 23.83
C PHE A 628 -14.91 15.45 24.88
N GLN A 629 -14.83 14.13 24.79
CA GLN A 629 -15.46 13.20 25.73
C GLN A 629 -14.90 13.40 27.15
N VAL A 630 -13.58 13.50 27.31
CA VAL A 630 -12.93 13.71 28.62
C VAL A 630 -13.34 15.07 29.22
N ILE A 631 -13.33 16.13 28.43
CA ILE A 631 -13.74 17.47 28.88
C ILE A 631 -15.23 17.49 29.23
N GLY A 632 -16.07 16.89 28.39
CA GLY A 632 -17.51 16.76 28.60
C GLY A 632 -17.85 16.00 29.88
N LEU A 633 -17.20 14.86 30.11
CA LEU A 633 -17.34 14.09 31.34
C LEU A 633 -16.87 14.88 32.57
N HIS A 634 -15.75 15.60 32.46
CA HIS A 634 -15.26 16.46 33.54
C HIS A 634 -16.27 17.55 33.91
N LYS A 635 -16.90 18.20 32.92
CA LYS A 635 -17.98 19.18 33.14
C LYS A 635 -19.25 18.52 33.71
N LEU A 636 -19.68 17.39 33.15
CA LEU A 636 -20.86 16.65 33.60
C LEU A 636 -20.77 16.28 35.08
N ARG A 637 -19.58 15.88 35.56
CA ARG A 637 -19.35 15.54 36.97
C ARG A 637 -19.58 16.71 37.93
N LYS A 638 -19.39 17.95 37.48
CA LYS A 638 -19.60 19.15 38.31
C LYS A 638 -21.09 19.48 38.49
N THR A 639 -21.95 18.97 37.62
CA THR A 639 -23.39 19.20 37.68
C THR A 639 -24.04 18.60 38.93
N GLN A 640 -25.12 19.22 39.42
CA GLN A 640 -25.88 18.72 40.57
C GLN A 640 -26.54 17.37 40.27
N TRP A 641 -27.06 17.17 39.06
CA TRP A 641 -27.63 15.89 38.62
C TRP A 641 -26.66 14.74 38.83
N PHE A 642 -25.40 14.92 38.41
CA PHE A 642 -24.38 13.89 38.54
C PHE A 642 -24.05 13.62 40.01
N LYS A 643 -23.91 14.67 40.82
CA LYS A 643 -23.68 14.53 42.26
C LYS A 643 -24.82 13.78 42.94
N ASN A 644 -26.07 14.10 42.63
CA ASN A 644 -27.23 13.44 43.25
C ASN A 644 -27.37 11.97 42.84
N LYS A 645 -27.03 11.64 41.59
CA LYS A 645 -27.20 10.28 41.04
C LYS A 645 -26.00 9.36 41.31
N TYR A 646 -24.78 9.91 41.35
CA TYR A 646 -23.54 9.14 41.39
C TYR A 646 -22.58 9.52 42.52
N SER A 647 -22.67 10.72 43.11
CA SER A 647 -21.92 10.98 44.35
C SER A 647 -22.66 10.30 45.49
N ARG A 648 -22.04 9.27 46.05
CA ARG A 648 -22.62 8.57 47.20
C ARG A 648 -22.42 9.44 48.44
N LYS A 649 -23.50 9.61 49.22
CA LYS A 649 -23.42 10.12 50.60
C LYS A 649 -22.30 9.35 51.32
N LYS A 650 -21.42 10.06 52.01
CA LYS A 650 -20.42 9.45 52.89
C LYS A 650 -21.14 8.43 53.79
N PRO A 651 -20.65 7.19 53.94
CA PRO A 651 -21.15 6.35 55.03
C PRO A 651 -20.93 7.14 56.33
N ALA A 652 -21.99 7.19 57.14
CA ALA A 652 -21.96 7.74 58.48
C ALA A 652 -20.92 7.01 59.34
#